data_AF-A0A171DHI2-F1
#
_entry.id   AF-A0A171DHI2-F1
#
_cell.length_a   1.000
_cell.length_b   1.000
_cell.length_c   1.000
_cell.angle_alpha   90.00
_cell.angle_beta   90.00
_cell.angle_gamma   90.00
#
_symmetry.space_group_name_H-M   'P 1'
#
loop_
_entity.id
_entity.type
_entity.pdbx_description
1 polymer ?
#
loop_
_entity_poly.entity_id
_entity_poly.type
_entity_poly.pdbx_seq_one_letter_code
_entity_poly.pdbx_strand_id
1 'polypeptide(L)'
;MSLRLDADPARSSALLDQFESNWKPQLPGISLLTELEVDKETVAEVSRALGQLYRRKVLKGQHQSLFDRWPGCVAVAMSGVAAHDYREGTFWRYWWEAIYYQELAGQQDAKAWGQAFLNALRTFRLPLFSERSMRYVGPILMHAGIPTFCLERFFNLLLQRRSADPGLDADTLLAWAVGRENRLRGLHEPAQWFIRYGTDHAVDVIDRCFDLLDRLRAGDHDFDGLGLPARYLDQAQALFADDRLDPGHRTTTDMRPRRTERPRLAIDPFGQGVRIILPPVGDTPDGTARWSVTVDGVQSMVKSRSMWLGTAEAAPSTSYAIARPARVAQVSLYGAAHESEIGIVDSGDPLLIFKENGDRLSDHLAVPPDSVWLLHPDDREPVADVPLRTVVTGSLPIGWDGWRLVQVALEGATWIGLSGEQTRRRPVRGHSKPRVITGEPLTGVTTPYGSPVFSEPPAIWLPAETTTTWLVDVRPAAGGDSVFSDSFTVNEPTEVSDALWSEVSRPILGAFEITVRGPIGRSTRRTVFIAEGLTARFTPQVRLFTHGGLVAGQAAIEAVPGMAAEPALPTYSPAEQKHVVTCSAGHRSEPLIVAPPSMKVLTEERDQNPQWGFGPVRLVTESFDEIESLQIEVPGLSTLPPMELLVGGRSVQELAPAGRGRYSLKRAQDTIAQHRSAELVLPLAGRAIPIGSVRPNQLATGVSDQGDHLRLEGCVWVEGLTAGIYLCTAPWREAKIVTVKEDGSIPLPPDLVGAGPMHVRLSVESPWFFSEWPRWPHPREVIKCETAGQYGGADDEERLLSGYLAGANRLPEHVSRLDRLWTIVDLANRIDYPSAARRIEDCASLLRRHPESIRFLPDAALPPDRAIVALVTTGLAAAGVDNYLETDDRLWRRSPLVAALLTGPVLTGLAEDSDLLAEIEAECGESAAAILRGEGDPHPEAGQFDRFAELMDRRSPEELEQVWSNAQLVPASLLDRDTRVAAARQLFDERHRRDGRMLSAKAADMLREAMAIRVTEYRGLEQYIEARCHPQRRDGWVSLSAMSIACALIARVAARGHEGCQHLEREFRPLWRALSKIAPELTALDLIRAELLIAGRVA
;
A
#
# COMPACT_ATOMS: atom_id res chain seq x y z
N MET A 1 -23.87 16.96 -58.84
CA MET A 1 -23.91 16.02 -59.99
C MET A 1 -24.86 14.89 -59.62
N SER A 2 -25.91 14.69 -60.40
CA SER A 2 -27.14 13.97 -60.04
C SER A 2 -26.96 12.53 -59.51
N LEU A 3 -27.61 12.27 -58.38
CA LEU A 3 -27.88 10.96 -57.78
C LEU A 3 -28.73 10.08 -58.72
N ARG A 4 -28.11 9.07 -59.33
CA ARG A 4 -28.77 7.83 -59.76
C ARG A 4 -27.89 6.65 -59.35
N LEU A 5 -28.22 6.08 -58.19
CA LEU A 5 -27.94 4.70 -57.87
C LEU A 5 -29.26 4.11 -57.37
N ASP A 6 -30.12 3.73 -58.32
CA ASP A 6 -31.24 2.82 -58.07
C ASP A 6 -30.65 1.45 -57.72
N ALA A 7 -30.23 1.29 -56.46
CA ALA A 7 -30.00 -0.03 -55.91
C ALA A 7 -31.36 -0.71 -55.64
N ASP A 8 -31.48 -1.93 -56.13
CA ASP A 8 -32.65 -2.78 -55.93
C ASP A 8 -32.83 -3.09 -54.42
N PRO A 9 -33.98 -2.74 -53.80
CA PRO A 9 -34.27 -3.07 -52.39
C PRO A 9 -34.14 -4.53 -52.05
N ALA A 10 -34.45 -5.42 -53.01
CA ALA A 10 -34.33 -6.85 -52.81
C ALA A 10 -32.86 -7.22 -52.61
N ARG A 11 -31.95 -6.57 -53.36
CA ARG A 11 -30.49 -6.75 -53.21
C ARG A 11 -29.99 -6.22 -51.86
N SER A 12 -30.41 -5.04 -51.43
CA SER A 12 -30.00 -4.48 -50.12
C SER A 12 -30.54 -5.31 -48.96
N SER A 13 -31.78 -5.83 -49.05
CA SER A 13 -32.35 -6.74 -48.06
C SER A 13 -31.61 -8.08 -48.01
N ALA A 14 -31.32 -8.68 -49.17
CA ALA A 14 -30.60 -9.96 -49.23
C ALA A 14 -29.17 -9.85 -48.68
N LEU A 15 -28.49 -8.74 -48.95
CA LEU A 15 -27.17 -8.44 -48.38
C LEU A 15 -27.22 -8.37 -46.84
N LEU A 16 -28.19 -7.63 -46.29
CA LEU A 16 -28.35 -7.53 -44.84
C LEU A 16 -28.76 -8.87 -44.20
N ASP A 17 -29.58 -9.68 -44.87
CA ASP A 17 -29.95 -11.02 -44.38
C ASP A 17 -28.72 -11.94 -44.32
N GLN A 18 -27.79 -11.84 -45.28
CA GLN A 18 -26.54 -12.59 -45.29
C GLN A 18 -25.63 -12.19 -44.12
N PHE A 19 -25.38 -10.89 -43.93
CA PHE A 19 -24.54 -10.41 -42.82
C PHE A 19 -25.17 -10.67 -41.45
N GLU A 20 -26.48 -10.46 -41.30
CA GLU A 20 -27.17 -10.74 -40.04
C GLU A 20 -27.08 -12.22 -39.67
N SER A 21 -27.24 -13.13 -40.65
CA SER A 21 -27.13 -14.58 -40.41
C SER A 21 -25.71 -14.99 -39.99
N ASN A 22 -24.69 -14.27 -40.45
CA ASN A 22 -23.30 -14.51 -40.10
C ASN A 22 -22.90 -13.91 -38.73
N TRP A 23 -23.30 -12.67 -38.47
CA TRP A 23 -22.89 -11.93 -37.28
C TRP A 23 -23.69 -12.31 -36.03
N LYS A 24 -25.00 -12.51 -36.18
CA LYS A 24 -25.91 -12.76 -35.04
C LYS A 24 -25.48 -13.92 -34.12
N PRO A 25 -24.98 -15.07 -34.61
CA PRO A 25 -24.51 -16.16 -33.76
C PRO A 25 -23.23 -15.84 -32.97
N GLN A 26 -22.41 -14.90 -33.44
CA GLN A 26 -21.09 -14.56 -32.86
C GLN A 26 -21.20 -13.47 -31.79
N LEU A 27 -22.16 -12.54 -31.93
CA LEU A 27 -22.32 -11.39 -31.05
C LEU A 27 -22.47 -11.72 -29.54
N PRO A 28 -23.11 -12.83 -29.13
CA PRO A 28 -23.15 -13.21 -27.71
C PRO A 28 -21.79 -13.63 -27.12
N GLY A 29 -20.83 -14.02 -27.97
CA GLY A 29 -19.52 -14.53 -27.55
C GLY A 29 -18.43 -13.46 -27.40
N ILE A 30 -18.70 -12.21 -27.81
CA ILE A 30 -17.76 -11.07 -27.71
C ILE A 30 -18.14 -10.13 -26.57
N SER A 31 -17.19 -9.29 -26.11
CA SER A 31 -17.46 -8.29 -25.07
C SER A 31 -17.76 -6.91 -25.65
N LEU A 32 -17.13 -6.54 -26.76
CA LEU A 32 -17.26 -5.29 -27.49
C LEU A 32 -17.45 -5.57 -28.98
N LEU A 33 -18.33 -4.80 -29.64
CA LEU A 33 -18.62 -5.00 -31.07
C LEU A 33 -17.39 -4.88 -32.00
N THR A 34 -16.37 -4.12 -31.61
CA THR A 34 -15.12 -4.00 -32.37
C THR A 34 -14.33 -5.32 -32.50
N GLU A 35 -14.66 -6.34 -31.72
CA GLU A 35 -14.00 -7.65 -31.74
C GLU A 35 -14.46 -8.55 -32.89
N LEU A 36 -15.58 -8.23 -33.55
CA LEU A 36 -16.07 -8.97 -34.71
C LEU A 36 -15.20 -8.77 -35.97
N GLU A 37 -14.19 -7.90 -35.89
CA GLU A 37 -13.20 -7.62 -36.94
C GLU A 37 -13.79 -7.46 -38.35
N VAL A 38 -14.66 -6.46 -38.51
CA VAL A 38 -15.23 -6.12 -39.82
C VAL A 38 -14.42 -5.01 -40.47
N ASP A 39 -13.97 -5.24 -41.70
CA ASP A 39 -13.19 -4.27 -42.46
C ASP A 39 -14.03 -3.03 -42.85
N LYS A 40 -13.32 -1.94 -43.16
CA LYS A 40 -13.93 -0.64 -43.46
C LYS A 40 -14.85 -0.69 -44.69
N GLU A 41 -14.54 -1.50 -45.70
CA GLU A 41 -15.32 -1.58 -46.93
C GLU A 41 -16.66 -2.28 -46.67
N THR A 42 -16.63 -3.38 -45.92
CA THR A 42 -17.83 -4.11 -45.47
C THR A 42 -18.73 -3.23 -44.60
N VAL A 43 -18.16 -2.49 -43.63
CA VAL A 43 -18.92 -1.52 -42.81
C VAL A 43 -19.62 -0.48 -43.70
N ALA A 44 -18.93 0.05 -44.71
CA ALA A 44 -19.49 1.02 -45.64
C ALA A 44 -20.60 0.41 -46.53
N GLU A 45 -20.46 -0.83 -46.96
CA GLU A 45 -21.48 -1.52 -47.76
C GLU A 45 -22.77 -1.76 -46.95
N VAL A 46 -22.66 -2.28 -45.73
CA VAL A 46 -23.78 -2.51 -44.82
C VAL A 46 -24.46 -1.18 -44.44
N SER A 47 -23.68 -0.15 -44.10
CA SER A 47 -24.20 1.19 -43.80
C SER A 47 -25.00 1.76 -44.96
N ARG A 48 -24.51 1.62 -46.20
CA ARG A 48 -25.22 2.05 -47.41
C ARG A 48 -26.53 1.28 -47.61
N ALA A 49 -26.52 -0.04 -47.43
CA ALA A 49 -27.72 -0.87 -47.55
C ALA A 49 -28.79 -0.51 -46.50
N LEU A 50 -28.37 -0.30 -45.24
CA LEU A 50 -29.22 0.19 -44.15
C LEU A 50 -29.83 1.55 -44.49
N GLY A 51 -29.03 2.49 -44.99
CA GLY A 51 -29.48 3.83 -45.39
C GLY A 51 -30.52 3.82 -46.51
N GLN A 52 -30.33 2.98 -47.53
CA GLN A 52 -31.26 2.83 -48.65
C GLN A 52 -32.63 2.33 -48.18
N LEU A 53 -32.67 1.31 -47.32
CA LEU A 53 -33.92 0.75 -46.78
C LEU A 53 -34.56 1.71 -45.78
N TYR A 54 -33.77 2.36 -44.93
CA TYR A 54 -34.25 3.36 -43.96
C TYR A 54 -34.95 4.51 -44.68
N ARG A 55 -34.34 5.09 -45.72
CA ARG A 55 -34.93 6.18 -46.52
C ARG A 55 -36.32 5.83 -47.05
N ARG A 56 -36.54 4.58 -47.49
CA ARG A 56 -37.84 4.12 -48.01
C ARG A 56 -38.87 3.88 -46.90
N LYS A 57 -38.44 3.32 -45.77
CA LYS A 57 -39.32 2.94 -44.65
C LYS A 57 -39.72 4.12 -43.76
N VAL A 58 -38.86 5.13 -43.62
CA VAL A 58 -39.15 6.36 -42.86
C VAL A 58 -40.33 7.12 -43.47
N LEU A 59 -40.35 7.28 -44.80
CA LEU A 59 -41.46 7.93 -45.52
C LEU A 59 -42.81 7.23 -45.33
N LYS A 60 -42.79 5.94 -44.95
CA LYS A 60 -43.99 5.12 -44.70
C LYS A 60 -44.29 4.92 -43.20
N GLY A 61 -43.51 5.51 -42.29
CA GLY A 61 -43.66 5.30 -40.84
C GLY A 61 -43.32 3.88 -40.36
N GLN A 62 -42.58 3.08 -41.15
CA GLN A 62 -42.35 1.64 -40.92
C GLN A 62 -40.89 1.30 -40.58
N HIS A 63 -40.08 2.30 -40.18
CA HIS A 63 -38.64 2.12 -39.98
C HIS A 63 -38.29 1.17 -38.83
N GLN A 64 -39.16 1.00 -37.81
CA GLN A 64 -38.93 0.06 -36.71
C GLN A 64 -38.70 -1.39 -37.19
N SER A 65 -39.44 -1.82 -38.22
CA SER A 65 -39.30 -3.16 -38.83
C SER A 65 -37.93 -3.42 -39.46
N LEU A 66 -37.11 -2.38 -39.69
CA LEU A 66 -35.72 -2.53 -40.13
C LEU A 66 -34.83 -2.92 -38.95
N PHE A 67 -34.98 -2.23 -37.82
CA PHE A 67 -34.19 -2.48 -36.62
C PHE A 67 -34.49 -3.85 -36.00
N ASP A 68 -35.74 -4.30 -36.05
CA ASP A 68 -36.12 -5.60 -35.50
C ASP A 68 -35.64 -6.78 -36.37
N ARG A 69 -35.48 -6.57 -37.69
CA ARG A 69 -35.04 -7.63 -38.62
C ARG A 69 -33.52 -7.78 -38.69
N TRP A 70 -32.78 -6.67 -38.62
CA TRP A 70 -31.31 -6.67 -38.72
C TRP A 70 -30.61 -5.98 -37.55
N PRO A 71 -30.88 -6.37 -36.29
CA PRO A 71 -30.28 -5.74 -35.11
C PRO A 71 -28.75 -5.90 -35.07
N GLY A 72 -28.20 -7.03 -35.53
CA GLY A 72 -26.75 -7.25 -35.62
C GLY A 72 -26.09 -6.31 -36.62
N CYS A 73 -26.64 -6.19 -37.82
CA CYS A 73 -26.13 -5.25 -38.83
C CYS A 73 -26.16 -3.79 -38.35
N VAL A 74 -27.21 -3.38 -37.65
CA VAL A 74 -27.31 -2.02 -37.06
C VAL A 74 -26.20 -1.80 -36.04
N ALA A 75 -26.02 -2.73 -35.11
CA ALA A 75 -25.01 -2.63 -34.06
C ALA A 75 -23.59 -2.52 -34.65
N VAL A 76 -23.22 -3.49 -35.49
CA VAL A 76 -21.89 -3.60 -36.10
C VAL A 76 -21.57 -2.41 -37.00
N ALA A 77 -22.52 -1.96 -37.83
CA ALA A 77 -22.31 -0.82 -38.70
C ALA A 77 -22.08 0.48 -37.92
N MET A 78 -22.90 0.75 -36.88
CA MET A 78 -22.76 1.97 -36.09
C MET A 78 -21.45 2.00 -35.29
N SER A 79 -21.05 0.89 -34.67
CA SER A 79 -19.76 0.81 -33.97
C SER A 79 -18.58 0.83 -34.94
N GLY A 80 -18.70 0.22 -36.12
CA GLY A 80 -17.67 0.24 -37.16
C GLY A 80 -17.41 1.65 -37.70
N VAL A 81 -18.46 2.41 -38.00
CA VAL A 81 -18.34 3.83 -38.40
C VAL A 81 -17.68 4.65 -37.30
N ALA A 82 -18.05 4.41 -36.03
CA ALA A 82 -17.39 5.04 -34.89
C ALA A 82 -15.90 4.68 -34.78
N ALA A 83 -15.51 3.43 -35.06
CA ALA A 83 -14.13 2.97 -34.99
C ALA A 83 -13.25 3.57 -36.12
N HIS A 84 -13.76 3.60 -37.35
CA HIS A 84 -12.97 3.95 -38.54
C HIS A 84 -13.06 5.40 -39.00
N ASP A 85 -14.20 6.07 -38.81
CA ASP A 85 -14.47 7.37 -39.45
C ASP A 85 -14.57 8.56 -38.48
N TYR A 86 -14.59 8.31 -37.16
CA TYR A 86 -14.62 9.38 -36.16
C TYR A 86 -13.35 10.26 -36.22
N ARG A 87 -13.51 11.59 -36.30
CA ARG A 87 -12.38 12.55 -36.27
C ARG A 87 -12.56 13.76 -35.33
N GLU A 88 -13.74 14.34 -35.15
CA GLU A 88 -13.89 15.58 -34.37
C GLU A 88 -15.27 15.72 -33.66
N GLY A 89 -15.46 15.06 -32.52
CA GLY A 89 -16.55 15.36 -31.57
C GLY A 89 -17.99 15.04 -32.00
N THR A 90 -18.23 14.59 -33.23
CA THR A 90 -19.59 14.49 -33.82
C THR A 90 -19.87 13.15 -34.51
N PHE A 91 -20.17 12.10 -33.74
CA PHE A 91 -20.51 10.77 -34.30
C PHE A 91 -21.64 10.82 -35.35
N TRP A 92 -22.75 11.50 -35.05
CA TRP A 92 -23.95 11.50 -35.90
C TRP A 92 -23.69 12.04 -37.30
N ARG A 93 -22.79 13.01 -37.45
CA ARG A 93 -22.39 13.51 -38.77
C ARG A 93 -21.89 12.35 -39.62
N TYR A 94 -20.86 11.65 -39.17
CA TYR A 94 -20.24 10.51 -39.86
C TYR A 94 -21.23 9.38 -40.12
N TRP A 95 -22.13 9.11 -39.18
CA TRP A 95 -23.22 8.15 -39.39
C TRP A 95 -24.10 8.53 -40.58
N TRP A 96 -24.54 9.78 -40.67
CA TRP A 96 -25.37 10.25 -41.77
C TRP A 96 -24.64 10.28 -43.10
N GLU A 97 -23.32 10.49 -43.12
CA GLU A 97 -22.51 10.36 -44.34
C GLU A 97 -22.44 8.89 -44.77
N ALA A 98 -22.17 7.98 -43.84
CA ALA A 98 -22.04 6.54 -44.09
C ALA A 98 -23.32 5.91 -44.67
N ILE A 99 -24.50 6.34 -44.19
CA ILE A 99 -25.78 5.86 -44.71
C ILE A 99 -26.34 6.69 -45.88
N TYR A 100 -25.56 7.65 -46.40
CA TYR A 100 -25.97 8.58 -47.47
C TYR A 100 -27.29 9.30 -47.18
N TYR A 101 -27.44 9.90 -45.99
CA TYR A 101 -28.68 10.57 -45.53
C TYR A 101 -28.44 12.04 -45.11
N GLN A 102 -27.40 12.69 -45.64
CA GLN A 102 -27.03 14.08 -45.32
C GLN A 102 -28.05 15.13 -45.80
N GLU A 103 -28.67 14.92 -46.97
CA GLU A 103 -29.53 15.91 -47.65
C GLU A 103 -30.92 16.10 -47.00
N LEU A 104 -31.25 15.31 -45.97
CA LEU A 104 -32.57 15.28 -45.30
C LEU A 104 -32.45 15.66 -43.81
N ALA A 105 -31.74 16.75 -43.49
CA ALA A 105 -31.42 17.17 -42.12
C ALA A 105 -32.64 17.25 -41.16
N GLY A 106 -33.83 17.59 -41.66
CA GLY A 106 -35.07 17.64 -40.86
C GLY A 106 -35.73 16.28 -40.56
N GLN A 107 -35.22 15.17 -41.10
CA GLN A 107 -35.74 13.81 -40.92
C GLN A 107 -34.70 12.85 -40.29
N GLN A 108 -33.59 13.40 -39.79
CA GLN A 108 -32.54 12.65 -39.09
C GLN A 108 -32.98 12.31 -37.66
N ASP A 109 -33.40 11.06 -37.44
CA ASP A 109 -33.83 10.58 -36.13
C ASP A 109 -32.70 9.84 -35.38
N ALA A 110 -31.81 10.62 -34.76
CA ALA A 110 -30.73 10.09 -33.92
C ALA A 110 -31.27 9.25 -32.73
N LYS A 111 -32.48 9.56 -32.25
CA LYS A 111 -33.10 8.84 -31.12
C LYS A 111 -33.51 7.43 -31.54
N ALA A 112 -34.10 7.26 -32.73
CA ALA A 112 -34.50 5.96 -33.26
C ALA A 112 -33.30 5.03 -33.46
N TRP A 113 -32.23 5.51 -34.12
CA TRP A 113 -30.99 4.74 -34.31
C TRP A 113 -30.29 4.43 -33.01
N GLY A 114 -30.19 5.40 -32.09
CA GLY A 114 -29.61 5.19 -30.78
C GLY A 114 -30.38 4.16 -29.95
N GLN A 115 -31.71 4.18 -29.98
CA GLN A 115 -32.53 3.20 -29.26
C GLN A 115 -32.45 1.81 -29.91
N ALA A 116 -32.38 1.73 -31.24
CA ALA A 116 -32.16 0.49 -31.97
C ALA A 116 -30.83 -0.16 -31.57
N PHE A 117 -29.76 0.63 -31.49
CA PHE A 117 -28.45 0.18 -31.01
C PHE A 117 -28.52 -0.39 -29.59
N LEU A 118 -29.13 0.34 -28.65
CA LEU A 118 -29.30 -0.16 -27.27
C LEU A 118 -30.15 -1.43 -27.19
N ASN A 119 -31.18 -1.57 -28.03
CA ASN A 119 -32.00 -2.77 -28.10
C ASN A 119 -31.20 -3.97 -28.66
N ALA A 120 -30.34 -3.74 -29.65
CA ALA A 120 -29.43 -4.75 -30.17
C ALA A 120 -28.46 -5.22 -29.06
N LEU A 121 -27.83 -4.29 -28.33
CA LEU A 121 -26.96 -4.66 -27.20
C LEU A 121 -27.69 -5.52 -26.16
N ARG A 122 -28.92 -5.17 -25.78
CA ARG A 122 -29.73 -6.00 -24.86
C ARG A 122 -30.04 -7.39 -25.43
N THR A 123 -30.35 -7.45 -26.73
CA THR A 123 -30.66 -8.70 -27.42
C THR A 123 -29.46 -9.66 -27.39
N PHE A 124 -28.25 -9.11 -27.53
CA PHE A 124 -27.00 -9.87 -27.53
C PHE A 124 -26.31 -9.95 -26.16
N ARG A 125 -26.93 -9.43 -25.09
CA ARG A 125 -26.38 -9.38 -23.71
C ARG A 125 -25.04 -8.65 -23.60
N LEU A 126 -24.79 -7.67 -24.47
CA LEU A 126 -23.59 -6.86 -24.47
C LEU A 126 -23.68 -5.70 -23.45
N PRO A 127 -22.54 -5.21 -22.91
CA PRO A 127 -22.52 -4.10 -21.95
C PRO A 127 -23.20 -2.83 -22.47
N LEU A 128 -24.07 -2.22 -21.66
CA LEU A 128 -24.81 -1.01 -22.04
C LEU A 128 -24.06 0.30 -21.75
N PHE A 129 -23.10 0.30 -20.82
CA PHE A 129 -22.38 1.50 -20.36
C PHE A 129 -23.31 2.67 -19.94
N SER A 130 -24.32 2.38 -19.09
CA SER A 130 -25.43 3.30 -18.76
C SER A 130 -25.09 4.48 -17.86
N GLU A 131 -23.90 4.53 -17.26
CA GLU A 131 -23.45 5.55 -16.29
C GLU A 131 -23.09 6.91 -16.93
N ARG A 132 -23.66 7.25 -18.09
CA ARG A 132 -23.23 8.37 -18.95
C ARG A 132 -24.24 9.51 -19.06
N SER A 133 -23.72 10.72 -19.28
CA SER A 133 -24.50 11.91 -19.69
C SER A 133 -25.07 11.80 -21.12
N MET A 134 -24.40 11.05 -22.01
CA MET A 134 -24.83 10.83 -23.41
C MET A 134 -25.42 9.44 -23.64
N ARG A 135 -26.75 9.36 -23.58
CA ARG A 135 -27.53 8.11 -23.67
C ARG A 135 -27.23 7.20 -24.87
N TYR A 136 -26.88 7.74 -26.04
CA TYR A 136 -26.73 6.96 -27.28
C TYR A 136 -25.30 6.93 -27.82
N VAL A 137 -24.67 8.09 -28.00
CA VAL A 137 -23.31 8.19 -28.56
C VAL A 137 -22.29 7.54 -27.64
N GLY A 138 -22.48 7.65 -26.33
CA GLY A 138 -21.62 7.04 -25.34
C GLY A 138 -21.46 5.53 -25.54
N PRO A 139 -22.53 4.73 -25.50
CA PRO A 139 -22.46 3.29 -25.72
C PRO A 139 -21.88 2.90 -27.09
N ILE A 140 -22.21 3.63 -28.16
CA ILE A 140 -21.67 3.36 -29.50
C ILE A 140 -20.15 3.48 -29.53
N LEU A 141 -19.60 4.57 -28.97
CA LEU A 141 -18.16 4.80 -28.92
C LEU A 141 -17.43 3.79 -28.04
N MET A 142 -18.04 3.27 -26.96
CA MET A 142 -17.41 2.22 -26.15
C MET A 142 -17.27 0.91 -26.89
N HIS A 143 -18.32 0.53 -27.62
CA HIS A 143 -18.31 -0.68 -28.43
C HIS A 143 -17.37 -0.58 -29.64
N ALA A 144 -16.98 0.63 -30.04
CA ALA A 144 -15.92 0.87 -31.01
C ALA A 144 -14.50 0.72 -30.42
N GLY A 145 -14.35 0.58 -29.10
CA GLY A 145 -13.07 0.65 -28.41
C GLY A 145 -12.46 2.06 -28.46
N ILE A 146 -11.16 2.16 -28.73
CA ILE A 146 -10.50 3.46 -29.02
C ILE A 146 -10.48 3.65 -30.54
N PRO A 147 -11.20 4.63 -31.13
CA PRO A 147 -11.23 4.85 -32.58
C PRO A 147 -9.82 5.03 -33.17
N THR A 148 -9.61 4.62 -34.42
CA THR A 148 -8.28 4.64 -35.07
C THR A 148 -7.61 6.01 -35.02
N PHE A 149 -8.39 7.08 -35.24
CA PHE A 149 -7.92 8.47 -35.14
C PHE A 149 -7.33 8.82 -33.76
N CYS A 150 -7.81 8.19 -32.70
CA CYS A 150 -7.39 8.47 -31.32
C CYS A 150 -6.15 7.68 -30.88
N LEU A 151 -5.73 6.65 -31.64
CA LEU A 151 -4.70 5.69 -31.21
C LEU A 151 -3.31 6.31 -31.07
N GLU A 152 -2.93 7.25 -31.92
CA GLU A 152 -1.60 7.88 -31.85
C GLU A 152 -1.36 8.57 -30.50
N ARG A 153 -2.29 9.43 -30.07
CA ARG A 153 -2.17 10.11 -28.78
C ARG A 153 -2.24 9.13 -27.62
N PHE A 154 -3.02 8.06 -27.77
CA PHE A 154 -3.12 7.00 -26.78
C PHE A 154 -1.81 6.22 -26.63
N PHE A 155 -1.20 5.75 -27.72
CA PHE A 155 0.08 5.05 -27.70
C PHE A 155 1.20 5.94 -27.17
N ASN A 156 1.27 7.21 -27.59
CA ASN A 156 2.26 8.15 -27.07
C ASN A 156 2.11 8.38 -25.56
N LEU A 157 0.87 8.42 -25.04
CA LEU A 157 0.64 8.46 -23.59
C LEU A 157 1.18 7.19 -22.92
N LEU A 158 0.90 6.00 -23.45
CA LEU A 158 1.42 4.74 -22.88
C LEU A 158 2.95 4.71 -22.86
N LEU A 159 3.60 5.11 -23.95
CA LEU A 159 5.05 5.16 -24.08
C LEU A 159 5.67 6.18 -23.09
N GLN A 160 5.09 7.38 -22.99
CA GLN A 160 5.52 8.42 -22.05
C GLN A 160 5.39 7.97 -20.60
N ARG A 161 4.32 7.27 -20.26
CA ARG A 161 4.12 6.77 -18.89
C ARG A 161 5.07 5.61 -18.58
N ARG A 162 5.31 4.69 -19.52
CA ARG A 162 6.31 3.61 -19.40
C ARG A 162 7.76 4.12 -19.38
N SER A 163 8.06 5.26 -20.00
CA SER A 163 9.41 5.83 -19.94
C SER A 163 9.69 6.52 -18.60
N ALA A 164 8.70 7.22 -18.05
CA ALA A 164 8.77 7.75 -16.68
C ALA A 164 8.77 6.63 -15.63
N ASP A 165 8.18 5.48 -15.96
CA ASP A 165 7.98 4.38 -15.04
C ASP A 165 7.99 3.01 -15.76
N PRO A 166 9.18 2.37 -15.90
CA PRO A 166 9.34 1.12 -16.65
C PRO A 166 8.52 -0.07 -16.14
N GLY A 167 8.15 -0.06 -14.85
CA GLY A 167 7.36 -1.13 -14.22
C GLY A 167 5.84 -0.88 -14.25
N LEU A 168 5.35 0.04 -15.09
CA LEU A 168 3.93 0.40 -15.15
C LEU A 168 3.08 -0.71 -15.79
N ASP A 169 2.07 -1.17 -15.05
CA ASP A 169 1.03 -2.07 -15.52
C ASP A 169 -0.28 -1.33 -15.86
N ALA A 170 -1.22 -2.06 -16.45
CA ALA A 170 -2.46 -1.49 -16.95
C ALA A 170 -3.39 -0.98 -15.84
N ASP A 171 -3.45 -1.69 -14.70
CA ASP A 171 -4.31 -1.30 -13.58
C ASP A 171 -3.77 -0.03 -12.89
N THR A 172 -2.46 0.06 -12.68
CA THR A 172 -1.81 1.25 -12.14
C THR A 172 -1.96 2.46 -13.06
N LEU A 173 -1.84 2.26 -14.39
CA LEU A 173 -2.08 3.32 -15.35
C LEU A 173 -3.55 3.79 -15.32
N LEU A 174 -4.50 2.86 -15.16
CA LEU A 174 -5.92 3.19 -15.06
C LEU A 174 -6.22 3.96 -13.77
N ALA A 175 -5.73 3.50 -12.61
CA ALA A 175 -5.86 4.19 -11.33
C ALA A 175 -5.28 5.61 -11.40
N TRP A 176 -4.09 5.77 -12.01
CA TRP A 176 -3.53 7.09 -12.29
C TRP A 176 -4.45 7.92 -13.20
N ALA A 177 -4.97 7.37 -14.28
CA ALA A 177 -5.78 8.10 -15.24
C ALA A 177 -7.11 8.59 -14.64
N VAL A 178 -7.75 7.78 -13.79
CA VAL A 178 -9.05 8.08 -13.18
C VAL A 178 -8.92 9.01 -11.97
N GLY A 179 -7.79 8.97 -11.25
CA GLY A 179 -7.59 9.75 -10.02
C GLY A 179 -7.62 11.28 -10.17
N ARG A 180 -7.54 11.85 -11.39
CA ARG A 180 -7.79 13.30 -11.62
C ARG A 180 -8.51 13.52 -12.96
N GLU A 181 -9.41 14.51 -13.01
CA GLU A 181 -10.15 14.83 -14.24
C GLU A 181 -9.24 15.34 -15.37
N ASN A 182 -8.14 16.02 -15.03
CA ASN A 182 -7.32 16.71 -16.02
C ASN A 182 -6.20 15.86 -16.64
N ARG A 183 -5.89 14.67 -16.07
CA ARG A 183 -4.78 13.81 -16.50
C ARG A 183 -4.90 13.31 -17.94
N LEU A 184 -6.12 13.25 -18.47
CA LEU A 184 -6.40 12.77 -19.82
C LEU A 184 -6.71 13.89 -20.82
N ARG A 185 -6.55 15.17 -20.45
CA ARG A 185 -6.86 16.33 -21.33
C ARG A 185 -6.14 16.29 -22.68
N GLY A 186 -4.96 15.65 -22.75
CA GLY A 186 -4.21 15.47 -24.00
C GLY A 186 -4.83 14.49 -24.99
N LEU A 187 -5.68 13.57 -24.53
CA LEU A 187 -6.35 12.58 -25.37
C LEU A 187 -7.64 13.13 -26.00
N HIS A 188 -8.09 12.51 -27.09
CA HIS A 188 -9.43 12.78 -27.63
C HIS A 188 -10.53 12.19 -26.73
N GLU A 189 -11.68 12.85 -26.65
CA GLU A 189 -12.80 12.47 -25.75
C GLU A 189 -13.15 10.97 -25.76
N PRO A 190 -13.25 10.26 -26.91
CA PRO A 190 -13.57 8.83 -26.89
C PRO A 190 -12.54 7.98 -26.16
N ALA A 191 -11.25 8.29 -26.31
CA ALA A 191 -10.17 7.58 -25.61
C ALA A 191 -10.21 7.90 -24.10
N GLN A 192 -10.49 9.15 -23.73
CA GLN A 192 -10.68 9.53 -22.32
C GLN A 192 -11.82 8.73 -21.69
N TRP A 193 -12.96 8.63 -22.38
CA TRP A 193 -14.12 7.89 -21.87
C TRP A 193 -13.88 6.39 -21.82
N PHE A 194 -13.18 5.84 -22.82
CA PHE A 194 -12.84 4.43 -22.81
C PHE A 194 -11.95 4.08 -21.61
N ILE A 195 -10.93 4.90 -21.33
CA ILE A 195 -10.09 4.71 -20.14
C ILE A 195 -10.93 4.87 -18.86
N ARG A 196 -11.66 5.98 -18.70
CA ARG A 196 -12.39 6.27 -17.45
C ARG A 196 -13.50 5.27 -17.11
N TYR A 197 -14.19 4.75 -18.12
CA TYR A 197 -15.44 4.00 -17.93
C TYR A 197 -15.43 2.59 -18.53
N GLY A 198 -14.33 2.18 -19.17
CA GLY A 198 -14.20 0.86 -19.76
C GLY A 198 -13.87 -0.24 -18.76
N THR A 199 -13.58 0.10 -17.50
CA THR A 199 -13.32 -0.86 -16.41
C THR A 199 -12.29 -1.92 -16.81
N ASP A 200 -12.62 -3.20 -16.64
CA ASP A 200 -11.85 -4.36 -17.08
C ASP A 200 -11.56 -4.41 -18.59
N HIS A 201 -12.45 -3.91 -19.45
CA HIS A 201 -12.18 -3.80 -20.88
C HIS A 201 -11.04 -2.81 -21.17
N ALA A 202 -10.98 -1.70 -20.43
CA ALA A 202 -9.91 -0.71 -20.58
C ALA A 202 -8.57 -1.27 -20.11
N VAL A 203 -8.54 -1.92 -18.93
CA VAL A 203 -7.33 -2.57 -18.41
C VAL A 203 -6.79 -3.59 -19.40
N ASP A 204 -7.65 -4.45 -19.94
CA ASP A 204 -7.23 -5.51 -20.85
C ASP A 204 -6.72 -4.94 -22.19
N VAL A 205 -7.39 -3.93 -22.77
CA VAL A 205 -6.87 -3.25 -23.98
C VAL A 205 -5.54 -2.55 -23.72
N ILE A 206 -5.35 -1.94 -22.54
CA ILE A 206 -4.08 -1.31 -22.17
C ILE A 206 -2.98 -2.36 -22.02
N ASP A 207 -3.23 -3.49 -21.34
CA ASP A 207 -2.23 -4.57 -21.16
C ASP A 207 -1.84 -5.18 -22.52
N ARG A 208 -2.82 -5.47 -23.38
CA ARG A 208 -2.57 -5.94 -24.75
C ARG A 208 -1.77 -4.92 -25.57
N CYS A 209 -2.04 -3.62 -25.43
CA CYS A 209 -1.28 -2.56 -26.08
C CYS A 209 0.14 -2.40 -25.52
N PHE A 210 0.36 -2.62 -24.22
CA PHE A 210 1.72 -2.64 -23.65
C PHE A 210 2.54 -3.76 -24.25
N ASP A 211 1.98 -4.97 -24.36
CA ASP A 211 2.66 -6.09 -25.01
C ASP A 211 2.94 -5.81 -26.49
N LEU A 212 2.00 -5.19 -27.22
CA LEU A 212 2.22 -4.75 -28.62
C LEU A 212 3.42 -3.79 -28.73
N LEU A 213 3.45 -2.75 -27.90
CA LEU A 213 4.51 -1.74 -27.92
C LEU A 213 5.86 -2.31 -27.47
N ASP A 214 5.86 -3.24 -26.50
CA ASP A 214 7.06 -3.94 -26.04
C ASP A 214 7.62 -4.88 -27.13
N ARG A 215 6.76 -5.58 -27.89
CA ARG A 215 7.14 -6.40 -29.05
C ARG A 215 7.74 -5.53 -30.17
N LEU A 216 7.08 -4.42 -30.53
CA LEU A 216 7.59 -3.46 -31.53
C LEU A 216 8.98 -2.92 -31.14
N ARG A 217 9.16 -2.53 -29.88
CA ARG A 217 10.45 -2.06 -29.34
C ARG A 217 11.54 -3.14 -29.36
N ALA A 218 11.17 -4.40 -29.18
CA ALA A 218 12.11 -5.52 -29.19
C ALA A 218 12.51 -5.96 -30.61
N GLY A 219 11.91 -5.38 -31.66
CA GLY A 219 12.10 -5.81 -33.05
C GLY A 219 11.39 -7.14 -33.35
N ASP A 220 10.40 -7.52 -32.54
CA ASP A 220 9.57 -8.69 -32.79
C ASP A 220 8.54 -8.36 -33.87
N HIS A 221 8.35 -9.28 -34.82
CA HIS A 221 7.40 -9.16 -35.91
C HIS A 221 6.21 -10.11 -35.76
N ASP A 222 6.25 -11.00 -34.76
CA ASP A 222 5.14 -11.87 -34.42
C ASP A 222 4.20 -11.17 -33.42
N PHE A 223 3.01 -10.82 -33.88
CA PHE A 223 1.94 -10.20 -33.08
C PHE A 223 0.82 -11.19 -32.74
N ASP A 224 1.02 -12.48 -33.02
CA ASP A 224 0.05 -13.51 -32.72
C ASP A 224 -0.16 -13.65 -31.21
N GLY A 225 -1.37 -14.06 -30.84
CA GLY A 225 -1.80 -14.17 -29.44
C GLY A 225 -2.11 -12.84 -28.77
N LEU A 226 -1.94 -11.67 -29.42
CA LEU A 226 -2.23 -10.39 -28.77
C LEU A 226 -3.72 -10.15 -28.51
N GLY A 227 -4.58 -10.64 -29.40
CA GLY A 227 -6.04 -10.45 -29.32
C GLY A 227 -6.48 -8.98 -29.45
N LEU A 228 -5.69 -8.11 -30.08
CA LEU A 228 -6.13 -6.75 -30.40
C LEU A 228 -6.80 -6.72 -31.78
N PRO A 229 -7.83 -5.89 -31.99
CA PRO A 229 -8.40 -5.70 -33.33
C PRO A 229 -7.31 -5.28 -34.32
N ALA A 230 -7.29 -5.86 -35.52
CA ALA A 230 -6.25 -5.62 -36.55
C ALA A 230 -5.86 -4.14 -36.73
N ARG A 231 -6.84 -3.22 -36.71
CA ARG A 231 -6.63 -1.77 -36.80
C ARG A 231 -5.69 -1.17 -35.75
N TYR A 232 -5.53 -1.79 -34.57
CA TYR A 232 -4.55 -1.36 -33.56
C TYR A 232 -3.14 -1.73 -34.01
N LEU A 233 -2.97 -2.95 -34.53
CA LEU A 233 -1.69 -3.47 -35.03
C LEU A 233 -1.24 -2.65 -36.23
N ASP A 234 -2.10 -2.51 -37.24
CA ASP A 234 -1.81 -1.75 -38.47
C ASP A 234 -1.41 -0.30 -38.14
N GLN A 235 -2.16 0.35 -37.25
CA GLN A 235 -1.90 1.74 -36.88
C GLN A 235 -0.61 1.87 -36.06
N ALA A 236 -0.33 0.96 -35.12
CA ALA A 236 0.89 0.99 -34.34
C ALA A 236 2.13 0.76 -35.22
N GLN A 237 2.07 -0.22 -36.13
CA GLN A 237 3.13 -0.50 -37.10
C GLN A 237 3.37 0.70 -38.04
N ALA A 238 2.31 1.29 -38.59
CA ALA A 238 2.43 2.47 -39.44
C ALA A 238 3.07 3.67 -38.70
N LEU A 239 2.59 3.96 -37.48
CA LEU A 239 3.14 5.07 -36.69
C LEU A 239 4.59 4.82 -36.25
N PHE A 240 4.97 3.57 -35.99
CA PHE A 240 6.34 3.18 -35.67
C PHE A 240 7.26 3.32 -36.89
N ALA A 241 6.80 2.89 -38.07
CA ALA A 241 7.55 3.03 -39.32
C ALA A 241 7.73 4.50 -39.76
N ASP A 242 6.78 5.37 -39.40
CA ASP A 242 6.80 6.81 -39.70
C ASP A 242 7.58 7.66 -38.66
N ASP A 243 8.26 7.05 -37.66
CA ASP A 243 8.92 7.72 -36.53
C ASP A 243 8.00 8.66 -35.71
N ARG A 244 6.70 8.34 -35.67
CA ARG A 244 5.68 9.13 -34.94
C ARG A 244 5.40 8.60 -33.52
N LEU A 245 5.96 7.44 -33.20
CA LEU A 245 6.07 6.92 -31.84
C LEU A 245 7.53 7.11 -31.42
N ASP A 246 7.77 7.68 -30.24
CA ASP A 246 9.11 7.70 -29.65
C ASP A 246 9.30 6.47 -28.77
N PRO A 247 10.02 5.42 -29.22
CA PRO A 247 10.23 4.23 -28.42
C PRO A 247 11.14 4.46 -27.22
N GLY A 248 11.90 5.56 -27.17
CA GLY A 248 13.03 5.73 -26.26
C GLY A 248 14.21 4.84 -26.65
N HIS A 249 15.44 5.36 -26.56
CA HIS A 249 16.65 4.58 -26.85
C HIS A 249 16.90 3.53 -25.76
N ARG A 250 16.89 2.24 -26.12
CA ARG A 250 17.50 1.17 -25.32
C ARG A 250 18.78 0.69 -26.00
N THR A 251 19.90 0.78 -25.29
CA THR A 251 21.14 0.11 -25.70
C THR A 251 20.95 -1.40 -25.68
N THR A 252 21.41 -2.08 -26.72
CA THR A 252 21.24 -3.51 -27.01
C THR A 252 21.91 -4.47 -26.03
N THR A 253 22.56 -3.95 -24.97
CA THR A 253 23.23 -4.74 -23.92
C THR A 253 22.38 -5.01 -22.68
N ASP A 254 21.20 -4.40 -22.55
CA ASP A 254 20.33 -4.71 -21.42
C ASP A 254 19.47 -5.94 -21.73
N MET A 255 19.74 -7.06 -21.03
CA MET A 255 18.76 -8.13 -20.86
C MET A 255 17.39 -7.49 -20.61
N ARG A 256 16.32 -8.00 -21.25
CA ARG A 256 14.94 -7.52 -21.02
C ARG A 256 14.77 -7.28 -19.51
N PRO A 257 14.49 -6.04 -19.05
CA PRO A 257 14.32 -5.79 -17.62
C PRO A 257 13.22 -6.73 -17.19
N ARG A 258 13.56 -7.66 -16.29
CA ARG A 258 12.58 -8.46 -15.57
C ARG A 258 11.53 -7.48 -15.10
N ARG A 259 10.28 -7.68 -15.54
CA ARG A 259 9.13 -6.83 -15.17
C ARG A 259 9.20 -6.64 -13.67
N THR A 260 9.57 -5.43 -13.22
CA THR A 260 9.83 -5.17 -11.81
C THR A 260 8.46 -5.21 -11.15
N GLU A 261 8.16 -6.29 -10.44
CA GLU A 261 6.96 -6.35 -9.62
C GLU A 261 6.94 -5.14 -8.68
N ARG A 262 5.76 -4.59 -8.40
CA ARG A 262 5.61 -3.46 -7.50
C ARG A 262 5.15 -3.88 -6.11
N PRO A 263 5.41 -3.05 -5.09
CA PRO A 263 4.69 -3.11 -3.84
C PRO A 263 3.18 -3.12 -4.08
N ARG A 264 2.46 -4.09 -3.52
CA ARG A 264 0.99 -4.20 -3.69
C ARG A 264 0.30 -4.60 -2.40
N LEU A 265 -0.95 -4.14 -2.22
CA LEU A 265 -1.80 -4.59 -1.12
C LEU A 265 -2.36 -5.99 -1.42
N ALA A 266 -2.26 -6.89 -0.46
CA ALA A 266 -2.83 -8.23 -0.52
C ALA A 266 -3.38 -8.63 0.85
N ILE A 267 -4.12 -9.73 0.87
CA ILE A 267 -4.63 -10.34 2.09
C ILE A 267 -4.10 -11.76 2.26
N ASP A 268 -3.77 -12.10 3.50
CA ASP A 268 -3.54 -13.45 3.98
C ASP A 268 -4.71 -13.83 4.90
N PRO A 269 -5.78 -14.44 4.36
CA PRO A 269 -7.05 -14.60 5.08
C PRO A 269 -6.97 -15.56 6.26
N PHE A 270 -5.90 -16.35 6.35
CA PHE A 270 -5.70 -17.35 7.39
C PHE A 270 -4.41 -17.14 8.20
N GLY A 271 -3.65 -16.08 7.91
CA GLY A 271 -2.37 -15.77 8.54
C GLY A 271 -2.28 -14.31 9.00
N GLN A 272 -1.50 -13.49 8.28
CA GLN A 272 -1.17 -12.11 8.69
C GLN A 272 -2.31 -11.08 8.54
N GLY A 273 -3.44 -11.44 7.94
CA GLY A 273 -4.47 -10.48 7.58
C GLY A 273 -4.01 -9.58 6.43
N VAL A 274 -4.15 -8.26 6.58
CA VAL A 274 -3.80 -7.30 5.52
C VAL A 274 -2.29 -7.05 5.47
N ARG A 275 -1.69 -7.13 4.28
CA ARG A 275 -0.24 -6.98 4.09
C ARG A 275 0.13 -6.25 2.80
N ILE A 276 1.28 -5.60 2.81
CA ILE A 276 1.95 -5.09 1.61
C ILE A 276 2.97 -6.14 1.17
N ILE A 277 2.83 -6.65 -0.04
CA ILE A 277 3.83 -7.52 -0.66
C ILE A 277 4.91 -6.63 -1.27
N LEU A 278 6.12 -6.67 -0.70
CA LEU A 278 7.31 -6.04 -1.26
C LEU A 278 7.93 -7.02 -2.28
N PRO A 279 8.13 -6.56 -3.53
CA PRO A 279 8.60 -7.41 -4.61
C PRO A 279 10.07 -7.81 -4.42
N PRO A 280 10.53 -8.87 -5.11
CA PRO A 280 11.94 -9.21 -5.12
C PRO A 280 12.77 -8.10 -5.81
N VAL A 281 14.01 -7.89 -5.36
CA VAL A 281 14.93 -6.88 -5.92
C VAL A 281 16.11 -7.59 -6.57
N GLY A 282 16.23 -7.47 -7.89
CA GLY A 282 17.19 -8.23 -8.71
C GLY A 282 18.67 -7.87 -8.54
N ASP A 283 18.97 -6.59 -8.30
CA ASP A 283 20.34 -6.06 -8.22
C ASP A 283 20.64 -5.54 -6.81
N THR A 284 21.07 -6.43 -5.90
CA THR A 284 21.56 -6.01 -4.58
C THR A 284 23.00 -6.50 -4.38
N PRO A 285 24.02 -5.61 -4.32
CA PRO A 285 25.43 -5.99 -4.19
C PRO A 285 25.79 -6.78 -2.92
N ASP A 286 24.93 -6.71 -1.89
CA ASP A 286 25.07 -7.39 -0.61
C ASP A 286 23.93 -8.40 -0.36
N GLY A 287 23.20 -8.78 -1.42
CA GLY A 287 21.98 -9.60 -1.33
C GLY A 287 20.86 -9.00 -0.50
N THR A 288 20.97 -7.74 -0.08
CA THR A 288 20.04 -7.10 0.87
C THR A 288 19.38 -5.90 0.22
N ALA A 289 18.05 -5.94 0.11
CA ALA A 289 17.22 -4.79 -0.20
C ALA A 289 16.67 -4.18 1.10
N ARG A 290 16.67 -2.85 1.18
CA ARG A 290 16.08 -2.10 2.29
C ARG A 290 14.90 -1.32 1.76
N TRP A 291 13.71 -1.62 2.23
CA TRP A 291 12.49 -0.93 1.85
C TRP A 291 12.10 0.03 2.97
N SER A 292 11.85 1.28 2.63
CA SER A 292 11.18 2.22 3.51
C SER A 292 9.67 2.10 3.27
N VAL A 293 8.92 1.67 4.28
CA VAL A 293 7.46 1.59 4.27
C VAL A 293 6.92 2.56 5.30
N THR A 294 6.24 3.61 4.85
CA THR A 294 5.62 4.62 5.72
C THR A 294 4.11 4.45 5.67
N VAL A 295 3.48 4.07 6.78
CA VAL A 295 2.02 3.90 6.88
C VAL A 295 1.46 5.00 7.77
N ASP A 296 0.55 5.83 7.24
CA ASP A 296 -0.01 7.01 7.92
C ASP A 296 1.05 7.83 8.71
N GLY A 297 2.21 8.06 8.07
CA GLY A 297 3.33 8.83 8.63
C GLY A 297 4.33 8.06 9.50
N VAL A 298 4.04 6.81 9.88
CA VAL A 298 4.98 5.96 10.65
C VAL A 298 5.89 5.20 9.70
N GLN A 299 7.17 5.59 9.66
CA GLN A 299 8.18 4.98 8.82
C GLN A 299 8.77 3.72 9.46
N SER A 300 8.77 2.61 8.72
CA SER A 300 9.42 1.35 9.04
C SER A 300 10.44 0.99 7.96
N MET A 301 11.59 0.45 8.38
CA MET A 301 12.56 -0.11 7.44
C MET A 301 12.39 -1.63 7.38
N VAL A 302 12.09 -2.16 6.21
CA VAL A 302 11.92 -3.60 5.97
C VAL A 302 13.12 -4.10 5.19
N LYS A 303 13.92 -4.97 5.82
CA LYS A 303 15.07 -5.59 5.17
C LYS A 303 14.63 -6.89 4.50
N SER A 304 14.79 -6.98 3.19
CA SER A 304 14.76 -8.24 2.46
C SER A 304 16.21 -8.70 2.29
N ARG A 305 16.57 -9.85 2.86
CA ARG A 305 17.92 -10.40 2.79
C ARG A 305 17.91 -11.75 2.07
N SER A 306 18.62 -11.80 0.95
CA SER A 306 19.04 -13.02 0.29
C SER A 306 20.05 -13.74 1.18
N MET A 307 19.91 -15.06 1.31
CA MET A 307 20.88 -15.88 2.04
C MET A 307 22.01 -16.40 1.13
N TRP A 308 22.10 -15.88 -0.10
CA TRP A 308 23.16 -16.21 -1.06
C TRP A 308 24.41 -15.37 -0.82
N LEU A 309 25.57 -16.03 -0.72
CA LEU A 309 26.90 -15.46 -0.97
C LEU A 309 27.41 -16.11 -2.25
N GLY A 310 27.40 -15.36 -3.36
CA GLY A 310 28.03 -15.78 -4.62
C GLY A 310 27.06 -16.14 -5.76
N THR A 311 26.92 -15.20 -6.71
CA THR A 311 26.26 -15.25 -8.03
C THR A 311 24.74 -15.04 -8.08
N ALA A 312 24.35 -13.86 -8.59
CA ALA A 312 23.00 -13.29 -8.76
C ALA A 312 22.22 -13.04 -7.45
N GLU A 313 22.73 -12.09 -6.66
CA GLU A 313 22.20 -11.66 -5.37
C GLU A 313 20.93 -10.81 -5.50
N ALA A 314 19.81 -11.48 -5.77
CA ALA A 314 18.49 -10.87 -5.69
C ALA A 314 17.91 -11.04 -4.28
N ALA A 315 17.43 -9.95 -3.69
CA ALA A 315 16.69 -9.99 -2.43
C ALA A 315 15.28 -10.59 -2.68
N PRO A 316 14.79 -11.52 -1.83
CA PRO A 316 13.50 -12.18 -1.99
C PRO A 316 12.32 -11.21 -1.91
N SER A 317 11.13 -11.65 -2.33
CA SER A 317 9.89 -10.97 -1.94
C SER A 317 9.70 -11.07 -0.43
N THR A 318 9.22 -10.00 0.19
CA THR A 318 8.97 -9.92 1.63
C THR A 318 7.60 -9.28 1.87
N SER A 319 6.85 -9.77 2.85
CA SER A 319 5.58 -9.16 3.26
C SER A 319 5.78 -8.21 4.43
N TYR A 320 5.13 -7.05 4.39
CA TYR A 320 4.97 -6.14 5.51
C TYR A 320 3.51 -6.18 5.99
N ALA A 321 3.27 -6.68 7.20
CA ALA A 321 1.92 -6.76 7.76
C ALA A 321 1.43 -5.38 8.21
N ILE A 322 0.18 -5.05 7.90
CA ILE A 322 -0.46 -3.81 8.35
C ILE A 322 -1.16 -4.10 9.67
N ALA A 323 -0.57 -3.62 10.77
CA ALA A 323 -1.02 -3.96 12.12
C ALA A 323 -2.43 -3.47 12.46
N ARG A 324 -2.84 -2.31 11.91
CA ARG A 324 -4.13 -1.65 12.14
C ARG A 324 -4.65 -1.00 10.85
N PRO A 325 -5.97 -0.77 10.69
CA PRO A 325 -6.53 -0.01 9.59
C PRO A 325 -5.77 1.31 9.41
N ALA A 326 -5.39 1.60 8.16
CA ALA A 326 -4.67 2.81 7.77
C ALA A 326 -5.24 3.35 6.46
N ARG A 327 -4.97 4.61 6.12
CA ARG A 327 -5.46 5.22 4.87
C ARG A 327 -4.54 4.92 3.71
N VAL A 328 -3.24 5.11 3.91
CA VAL A 328 -2.25 5.04 2.83
C VAL A 328 -0.91 4.52 3.33
N ALA A 329 -0.20 3.84 2.44
CA ALA A 329 1.21 3.50 2.62
C ALA A 329 2.05 4.05 1.48
N GLN A 330 3.20 4.63 1.83
CA GLN A 330 4.25 5.01 0.90
C GLN A 330 5.38 4.00 0.99
N VAL A 331 5.80 3.45 -0.14
CA VAL A 331 6.82 2.40 -0.22
C VAL A 331 7.91 2.83 -1.17
N SER A 332 9.15 2.90 -0.69
CA SER A 332 10.33 3.16 -1.51
C SER A 332 11.43 2.15 -1.23
N LEU A 333 12.16 1.77 -2.27
CA LEU A 333 13.42 1.02 -2.12
C LEU A 333 14.51 2.04 -1.76
N TYR A 334 15.30 1.75 -0.73
CA TYR A 334 16.37 2.63 -0.27
C TYR A 334 17.38 2.89 -1.40
N GLY A 335 17.62 4.16 -1.72
CA GLY A 335 18.48 4.58 -2.82
C GLY A 335 17.78 4.65 -4.20
N ALA A 336 16.53 4.20 -4.32
CA ALA A 336 15.73 4.41 -5.51
C ALA A 336 15.05 5.80 -5.49
N ALA A 337 14.93 6.43 -6.66
CA ALA A 337 14.24 7.71 -6.80
C ALA A 337 12.71 7.58 -6.83
N HIS A 338 12.18 6.36 -7.00
CA HIS A 338 10.75 6.10 -7.16
C HIS A 338 10.11 5.62 -5.86
N GLU A 339 8.97 6.21 -5.53
CA GLU A 339 8.13 5.88 -4.38
C GLU A 339 6.76 5.43 -4.91
N SER A 340 6.26 4.31 -4.38
CA SER A 340 4.96 3.74 -4.71
C SER A 340 3.97 4.03 -3.60
N GLU A 341 2.84 4.62 -3.95
CA GLU A 341 1.72 4.83 -3.04
C GLU A 341 0.72 3.68 -3.15
N ILE A 342 0.29 3.20 -2.00
CA ILE A 342 -0.72 2.15 -1.86
C ILE A 342 -1.82 2.70 -0.97
N GLY A 343 -2.98 3.03 -1.53
CA GLY A 343 -4.18 3.26 -0.72
C GLY A 343 -4.50 1.98 0.05
N ILE A 344 -4.99 2.08 1.28
CA ILE A 344 -5.36 0.94 2.13
C ILE A 344 -6.87 1.01 2.37
N VAL A 345 -7.35 1.87 3.27
CA VAL A 345 -8.79 2.11 3.53
C VAL A 345 -9.19 3.52 3.09
N ASP A 346 -10.25 3.63 2.31
CA ASP A 346 -10.93 4.90 2.05
C ASP A 346 -12.05 5.10 3.08
N SER A 347 -12.05 6.25 3.76
CA SER A 347 -13.10 6.62 4.72
C SER A 347 -14.50 6.71 4.11
N GLY A 348 -14.60 7.14 2.84
CA GLY A 348 -15.88 7.27 2.14
C GLY A 348 -16.40 5.94 1.58
N ASP A 349 -15.50 4.99 1.30
CA ASP A 349 -15.82 3.65 0.81
C ASP A 349 -14.92 2.59 1.49
N PRO A 350 -15.21 2.21 2.74
CA PRO A 350 -14.32 1.36 3.53
C PRO A 350 -14.36 -0.12 3.13
N LEU A 351 -15.14 -0.49 2.10
CA LEU A 351 -15.21 -1.86 1.61
C LEU A 351 -13.97 -2.18 0.76
N LEU A 352 -13.14 -3.12 1.21
CA LEU A 352 -12.04 -3.64 0.40
C LEU A 352 -12.41 -5.02 -0.17
N ILE A 353 -12.19 -5.19 -1.47
CA ILE A 353 -12.47 -6.43 -2.18
C ILE A 353 -11.15 -7.04 -2.62
N PHE A 354 -10.93 -8.31 -2.32
CA PHE A 354 -9.79 -9.09 -2.80
C PHE A 354 -10.30 -10.25 -3.63
N LYS A 355 -9.54 -10.59 -4.67
CA LYS A 355 -9.78 -11.80 -5.47
C LYS A 355 -9.56 -13.04 -4.59
N GLU A 356 -10.03 -14.20 -5.05
CA GLU A 356 -9.89 -15.47 -4.32
C GLU A 356 -8.42 -15.81 -3.96
N ASN A 357 -7.46 -15.39 -4.80
CA ASN A 357 -6.02 -15.57 -4.57
C ASN A 357 -5.39 -14.60 -3.55
N GLY A 358 -6.18 -13.67 -2.98
CA GLY A 358 -5.74 -12.70 -1.99
C GLY A 358 -5.20 -11.37 -2.52
N ASP A 359 -5.13 -11.17 -3.85
CA ASP A 359 -4.74 -9.86 -4.41
C ASP A 359 -5.89 -8.85 -4.31
N ARG A 360 -5.58 -7.57 -4.03
CA ARG A 360 -6.59 -6.52 -4.01
C ARG A 360 -7.21 -6.35 -5.39
N LEU A 361 -8.54 -6.22 -5.43
CA LEU A 361 -9.27 -5.74 -6.59
C LEU A 361 -9.40 -4.20 -6.49
N SER A 362 -8.84 -3.50 -7.47
CA SER A 362 -8.87 -2.03 -7.53
C SER A 362 -10.30 -1.48 -7.56
N ASP A 363 -10.55 -0.39 -6.86
CA ASP A 363 -11.91 0.13 -6.59
C ASP A 363 -12.60 0.72 -7.85
N HIS A 364 -11.87 0.90 -8.94
CA HIS A 364 -12.39 1.34 -10.23
C HIS A 364 -12.79 0.19 -11.15
N LEU A 365 -12.47 -1.05 -10.79
CA LEU A 365 -12.82 -2.24 -11.56
C LEU A 365 -14.19 -2.77 -11.12
N ALA A 366 -14.90 -3.36 -12.07
CA ALA A 366 -16.10 -4.13 -11.74
C ALA A 366 -15.72 -5.39 -10.96
N VAL A 367 -16.61 -5.81 -10.06
CA VAL A 367 -16.42 -7.03 -9.27
C VAL A 367 -16.72 -8.23 -10.18
N PRO A 368 -15.83 -9.24 -10.25
CA PRO A 368 -16.12 -10.44 -11.02
C PRO A 368 -17.29 -11.22 -10.40
N PRO A 369 -18.03 -12.04 -11.17
CA PRO A 369 -19.11 -12.87 -10.64
C PRO A 369 -18.60 -14.07 -9.82
N ASP A 370 -17.28 -14.27 -9.74
CA ASP A 370 -16.63 -15.31 -8.94
C ASP A 370 -16.69 -15.01 -7.43
N SER A 371 -16.26 -15.97 -6.59
CA SER A 371 -16.13 -15.73 -5.14
C SER A 371 -15.02 -14.71 -4.85
N VAL A 372 -15.28 -13.80 -3.92
CA VAL A 372 -14.35 -12.73 -3.52
C VAL A 372 -14.25 -12.64 -2.01
N TRP A 373 -13.10 -12.16 -1.53
CA TRP A 373 -12.91 -11.78 -0.14
C TRP A 373 -13.34 -10.33 0.06
N LEU A 374 -14.12 -10.08 1.11
CA LEU A 374 -14.55 -8.76 1.54
C LEU A 374 -13.96 -8.48 2.92
N LEU A 375 -13.31 -7.33 3.03
CA LEU A 375 -12.86 -6.76 4.30
C LEU A 375 -13.66 -5.49 4.54
N HIS A 376 -14.37 -5.42 5.67
CA HIS A 376 -15.27 -4.32 5.98
C HIS A 376 -15.38 -4.06 7.50
N PRO A 377 -15.77 -2.84 7.92
CA PRO A 377 -16.12 -2.53 9.30
C PRO A 377 -17.29 -3.38 9.79
N ASP A 378 -17.29 -3.77 11.08
CA ASP A 378 -18.30 -4.66 11.65
C ASP A 378 -19.67 -4.01 11.91
N ASP A 379 -19.71 -2.68 11.92
CA ASP A 379 -20.92 -1.85 12.06
C ASP A 379 -21.72 -1.74 10.75
N ARG A 380 -21.16 -2.20 9.61
CA ARG A 380 -21.77 -2.15 8.28
C ARG A 380 -21.69 -3.51 7.62
N GLU A 381 -22.83 -4.12 7.32
CA GLU A 381 -22.86 -5.43 6.66
C GLU A 381 -22.80 -5.31 5.12
N PRO A 382 -22.13 -6.25 4.43
CA PRO A 382 -22.15 -6.31 2.98
C PRO A 382 -23.55 -6.68 2.47
N VAL A 383 -24.03 -5.95 1.47
CA VAL A 383 -25.35 -6.10 0.84
C VAL A 383 -25.23 -6.17 -0.68
N ALA A 384 -26.15 -6.91 -1.29
CA ALA A 384 -26.30 -7.05 -2.74
C ALA A 384 -27.79 -7.08 -3.11
N ASP A 385 -28.12 -7.11 -4.41
CA ASP A 385 -29.49 -7.32 -4.90
C ASP A 385 -30.01 -8.75 -4.67
N VAL A 386 -29.12 -9.69 -4.35
CA VAL A 386 -29.43 -11.06 -3.96
C VAL A 386 -28.86 -11.36 -2.57
N PRO A 387 -29.41 -12.33 -1.82
CA PRO A 387 -28.83 -12.75 -0.55
C PRO A 387 -27.41 -13.28 -0.73
N LEU A 388 -26.44 -12.69 -0.01
CA LEU A 388 -25.04 -13.12 -0.05
C LEU A 388 -24.83 -14.39 0.78
N ARG A 389 -24.09 -15.36 0.21
CA ARG A 389 -23.66 -16.56 0.93
C ARG A 389 -22.20 -16.42 1.34
N THR A 390 -21.94 -16.36 2.64
CA THR A 390 -20.58 -16.46 3.19
C THR A 390 -20.07 -17.90 3.03
N VAL A 391 -18.96 -18.05 2.32
CA VAL A 391 -18.25 -19.32 2.10
C VAL A 391 -17.37 -19.63 3.30
N VAL A 392 -16.59 -18.65 3.75
CA VAL A 392 -15.69 -18.79 4.90
C VAL A 392 -15.44 -17.43 5.56
N THR A 393 -15.09 -17.43 6.84
CA THR A 393 -14.65 -16.24 7.59
C THR A 393 -13.15 -16.33 7.86
N GLY A 394 -12.41 -15.30 7.47
CA GLY A 394 -10.98 -15.16 7.71
C GLY A 394 -10.65 -14.59 9.09
N SER A 395 -9.38 -14.59 9.46
CA SER A 395 -8.89 -14.01 10.73
C SER A 395 -8.14 -12.69 10.49
N LEU A 396 -8.27 -11.75 11.43
CA LEU A 396 -7.58 -10.46 11.42
C LEU A 396 -6.78 -10.26 12.74
N PRO A 397 -5.68 -9.49 12.72
CA PRO A 397 -4.88 -9.19 13.92
C PRO A 397 -5.58 -8.17 14.85
N ILE A 398 -5.10 -7.98 16.10
CA ILE A 398 -5.76 -7.11 17.13
C ILE A 398 -6.05 -5.71 16.60
N GLY A 399 -5.09 -5.11 15.89
CA GLY A 399 -5.24 -3.72 15.48
C GLY A 399 -6.39 -3.51 14.49
N TRP A 400 -6.97 -4.58 13.94
CA TRP A 400 -8.17 -4.59 13.10
C TRP A 400 -9.44 -5.01 13.88
N ASP A 401 -9.43 -4.90 15.21
CA ASP A 401 -10.63 -5.06 16.02
C ASP A 401 -11.73 -4.11 15.51
N GLY A 402 -12.96 -4.62 15.38
CA GLY A 402 -14.06 -3.91 14.74
C GLY A 402 -14.12 -4.04 13.20
N TRP A 403 -13.28 -4.89 12.60
CA TRP A 403 -13.37 -5.29 11.19
C TRP A 403 -13.67 -6.77 11.03
N ARG A 404 -14.23 -7.13 9.86
CA ARG A 404 -14.51 -8.51 9.47
C ARG A 404 -13.93 -8.84 8.10
N LEU A 405 -13.41 -10.05 7.98
CA LEU A 405 -12.94 -10.64 6.73
C LEU A 405 -13.79 -11.86 6.37
N VAL A 406 -14.51 -11.80 5.24
CA VAL A 406 -15.39 -12.88 4.79
C VAL A 406 -15.20 -13.16 3.31
N GLN A 407 -15.19 -14.43 2.91
CA GLN A 407 -15.31 -14.81 1.51
C GLN A 407 -16.78 -14.99 1.18
N VAL A 408 -17.27 -14.35 0.11
CA VAL A 408 -18.65 -14.46 -0.36
C VAL A 408 -18.70 -14.97 -1.78
N ALA A 409 -19.75 -15.72 -2.08
CA ALA A 409 -20.07 -16.14 -3.44
C ALA A 409 -21.06 -15.14 -4.05
N LEU A 410 -20.81 -14.70 -5.31
CA LEU A 410 -21.53 -13.62 -5.97
C LEU A 410 -22.46 -14.10 -7.09
N GLU A 411 -22.85 -15.38 -7.08
CA GLU A 411 -23.68 -15.92 -8.16
C GLU A 411 -25.03 -15.21 -8.24
N GLY A 412 -25.30 -14.57 -9.38
CA GLY A 412 -26.55 -13.85 -9.64
C GLY A 412 -26.62 -12.43 -9.07
N ALA A 413 -25.60 -11.95 -8.37
CA ALA A 413 -25.52 -10.57 -7.93
C ALA A 413 -25.21 -9.63 -9.11
N THR A 414 -25.87 -8.47 -9.17
CA THR A 414 -25.56 -7.40 -10.15
C THR A 414 -24.79 -6.24 -9.54
N TRP A 415 -24.77 -6.13 -8.21
CA TRP A 415 -23.93 -5.18 -7.48
C TRP A 415 -23.66 -5.67 -6.05
N ILE A 416 -22.59 -5.14 -5.45
CA ILE A 416 -22.28 -5.31 -4.04
C ILE A 416 -21.90 -3.97 -3.40
N GLY A 417 -22.22 -3.77 -2.14
CA GLY A 417 -21.84 -2.59 -1.36
C GLY A 417 -22.01 -2.83 0.14
N LEU A 418 -21.89 -1.79 0.95
CA LEU A 418 -22.16 -1.84 2.39
C LEU A 418 -23.57 -1.32 2.70
N SER A 419 -24.16 -1.74 3.82
CA SER A 419 -25.41 -1.19 4.33
C SER A 419 -25.27 0.30 4.69
N GLY A 420 -26.17 1.16 4.21
CA GLY A 420 -26.19 2.61 4.51
C GLY A 420 -26.81 3.44 3.37
N GLU A 421 -27.28 4.66 3.66
CA GLU A 421 -27.99 5.50 2.67
C GLU A 421 -27.06 6.13 1.59
N GLN A 422 -25.75 6.20 1.82
CA GLN A 422 -24.75 6.81 0.92
C GLN A 422 -23.59 5.90 0.53
N THR A 423 -23.77 4.57 0.58
CA THR A 423 -22.68 3.64 0.26
C THR A 423 -22.55 3.42 -1.25
N ARG A 424 -21.31 3.45 -1.74
CA ARG A 424 -20.98 3.18 -3.14
C ARG A 424 -21.33 1.72 -3.47
N ARG A 425 -22.11 1.53 -4.54
CA ARG A 425 -22.41 0.20 -5.09
C ARG A 425 -21.40 -0.14 -6.18
N ARG A 426 -20.66 -1.23 -5.99
CA ARG A 426 -19.71 -1.76 -6.96
C ARG A 426 -20.45 -2.72 -7.89
N PRO A 427 -20.51 -2.45 -9.20
CA PRO A 427 -21.24 -3.30 -10.10
C PRO A 427 -20.53 -4.65 -10.23
N VAL A 428 -21.29 -5.74 -10.13
CA VAL A 428 -20.82 -7.08 -10.47
C VAL A 428 -21.06 -7.22 -11.96
N ARG A 429 -19.99 -7.29 -12.76
CA ARG A 429 -20.07 -7.34 -14.23
C ARG A 429 -19.15 -8.40 -14.78
N GLY A 430 -19.48 -8.78 -16.01
CA GLY A 430 -18.64 -9.62 -16.85
C GLY A 430 -19.10 -11.06 -16.87
N HIS A 431 -18.29 -11.86 -17.55
CA HIS A 431 -18.45 -13.29 -17.69
C HIS A 431 -17.43 -13.99 -16.80
N SER A 432 -17.60 -15.30 -16.59
CA SER A 432 -16.54 -16.10 -15.99
C SER A 432 -15.22 -15.90 -16.75
N LYS A 433 -14.14 -15.72 -15.99
CA LYS A 433 -12.77 -15.55 -16.52
C LYS A 433 -12.05 -16.90 -16.58
N PRO A 434 -11.09 -17.07 -17.50
CA PRO A 434 -10.29 -18.28 -17.55
C PRO A 434 -9.45 -18.40 -16.28
N ARG A 435 -9.20 -19.64 -15.84
CA ARG A 435 -8.45 -19.94 -14.63
C ARG A 435 -7.25 -20.82 -14.97
N VAL A 436 -6.08 -20.44 -14.46
CA VAL A 436 -4.91 -21.33 -14.46
C VAL A 436 -5.03 -22.22 -13.22
N ILE A 437 -5.39 -23.48 -13.42
CA ILE A 437 -5.57 -24.48 -12.36
C ILE A 437 -4.20 -25.07 -12.03
N THR A 438 -3.75 -24.80 -10.81
CA THR A 438 -2.55 -25.40 -10.24
C THR A 438 -2.95 -26.47 -9.23
N GLY A 439 -2.17 -27.55 -9.13
CA GLY A 439 -2.27 -28.50 -8.02
C GLY A 439 -1.86 -27.88 -6.68
N GLU A 440 -1.74 -28.71 -5.64
CA GLU A 440 -1.21 -28.24 -4.35
C GLU A 440 0.28 -27.86 -4.51
N PRO A 441 0.71 -26.71 -3.96
CA PRO A 441 2.12 -26.35 -3.98
C PRO A 441 2.93 -27.31 -3.11
N LEU A 442 4.18 -27.56 -3.48
CA LEU A 442 5.10 -28.37 -2.68
C LEU A 442 5.28 -27.73 -1.31
N THR A 443 4.81 -28.44 -0.29
CA THR A 443 4.91 -27.99 1.10
C THR A 443 6.37 -27.72 1.45
N GLY A 444 6.66 -26.54 1.98
CA GLY A 444 8.01 -26.18 2.39
C GLY A 444 9.01 -25.98 1.25
N VAL A 445 8.57 -25.84 0.00
CA VAL A 445 9.45 -25.56 -1.16
C VAL A 445 8.98 -24.32 -1.90
N THR A 446 9.86 -23.33 -2.03
CA THR A 446 9.59 -22.09 -2.76
C THR A 446 10.75 -21.73 -3.68
N THR A 447 10.53 -20.81 -4.61
CA THR A 447 11.65 -20.15 -5.32
C THR A 447 12.39 -19.21 -4.35
N PRO A 448 13.59 -18.72 -4.69
CA PRO A 448 14.26 -17.67 -3.93
C PRO A 448 13.45 -16.38 -3.88
N TYR A 449 12.55 -16.18 -4.83
CA TYR A 449 11.65 -15.03 -4.88
C TYR A 449 10.38 -15.21 -4.03
N GLY A 450 10.23 -16.35 -3.34
CA GLY A 450 9.08 -16.67 -2.49
C GLY A 450 7.87 -17.24 -3.24
N SER A 451 7.99 -17.50 -4.54
CA SER A 451 6.91 -18.10 -5.33
C SER A 451 6.72 -19.58 -4.97
N PRO A 452 5.48 -20.08 -4.93
CA PRO A 452 5.23 -21.51 -4.74
C PRO A 452 5.78 -22.33 -5.90
N VAL A 453 6.28 -23.53 -5.59
CA VAL A 453 6.76 -24.51 -6.58
C VAL A 453 5.73 -25.62 -6.72
N PHE A 454 5.35 -25.95 -7.94
CA PHE A 454 4.39 -27.02 -8.24
C PHE A 454 5.11 -28.24 -8.83
N SER A 455 4.75 -29.44 -8.36
CA SER A 455 5.29 -30.71 -8.86
C SER A 455 4.63 -31.16 -10.16
N GLU A 456 3.49 -30.57 -10.53
CA GLU A 456 2.74 -30.89 -11.73
C GLU A 456 2.54 -29.61 -12.55
N PRO A 457 2.65 -29.69 -13.90
CA PRO A 457 2.34 -28.56 -14.75
C PRO A 457 0.84 -28.20 -14.63
N PRO A 458 0.47 -26.91 -14.63
CA PRO A 458 -0.92 -26.51 -14.46
C PRO A 458 -1.76 -26.82 -15.70
N ALA A 459 -3.06 -26.93 -15.47
CA ALA A 459 -4.08 -26.93 -16.50
C ALA A 459 -4.71 -25.53 -16.64
N ILE A 460 -5.42 -25.30 -17.73
CA ILE A 460 -6.18 -24.09 -17.98
C ILE A 460 -7.65 -24.44 -18.12
N TRP A 461 -8.48 -23.84 -17.28
CA TRP A 461 -9.93 -23.93 -17.41
C TRP A 461 -10.45 -22.74 -18.20
N LEU A 462 -11.15 -23.05 -19.29
CA LEU A 462 -11.75 -22.12 -20.23
C LEU A 462 -13.28 -22.13 -20.04
N PRO A 463 -13.89 -21.02 -19.58
CA PRO A 463 -15.33 -20.93 -19.47
C PRO A 463 -15.98 -20.85 -20.85
N ALA A 464 -17.20 -21.38 -20.97
CA ALA A 464 -18.01 -21.26 -22.18
C ALA A 464 -19.50 -21.15 -21.83
N GLU A 465 -19.98 -19.93 -21.61
CA GLU A 465 -21.41 -19.62 -21.52
C GLU A 465 -22.08 -19.63 -22.91
N THR A 466 -21.28 -19.31 -23.93
CA THR A 466 -21.56 -19.38 -25.37
C THR A 466 -20.27 -19.81 -26.08
N THR A 467 -20.37 -20.13 -27.38
CA THR A 467 -19.20 -20.34 -28.24
C THR A 467 -18.21 -19.17 -28.08
N THR A 468 -17.04 -19.47 -27.53
CA THR A 468 -16.01 -18.47 -27.20
C THR A 468 -14.65 -18.99 -27.64
N THR A 469 -13.84 -18.14 -28.27
CA THR A 469 -12.47 -18.46 -28.66
C THR A 469 -11.49 -17.87 -27.65
N TRP A 470 -10.52 -18.67 -27.23
CA TRP A 470 -9.47 -18.32 -26.28
C TRP A 470 -8.10 -18.54 -26.91
N LEU A 471 -7.25 -17.52 -26.89
CA LEU A 471 -5.85 -17.60 -27.25
C LEU A 471 -5.05 -17.94 -26.00
N VAL A 472 -4.23 -18.97 -26.05
CA VAL A 472 -3.38 -19.40 -24.94
C VAL A 472 -1.94 -19.31 -25.39
N ASP A 473 -1.14 -18.55 -24.64
CA ASP A 473 0.29 -18.37 -24.85
C ASP A 473 1.04 -18.73 -23.56
N VAL A 474 2.06 -19.58 -23.67
CA VAL A 474 2.93 -19.98 -22.55
C VAL A 474 4.36 -19.62 -22.93
N ARG A 475 5.02 -18.79 -22.11
CA ARG A 475 6.40 -18.34 -22.35
C ARG A 475 7.27 -18.53 -21.11
N PRO A 476 8.59 -18.78 -21.26
CA PRO A 476 9.50 -18.71 -20.13
C PRO A 476 9.47 -17.31 -19.49
N ALA A 477 9.33 -17.24 -18.16
CA ALA A 477 9.22 -15.96 -17.46
C ALA A 477 10.51 -15.11 -17.51
N ALA A 478 11.65 -15.74 -17.75
CA ALA A 478 12.93 -15.06 -17.99
C ALA A 478 13.01 -14.38 -19.38
N GLY A 479 11.99 -14.53 -20.22
CA GLY A 479 11.98 -14.08 -21.61
C GLY A 479 12.45 -15.17 -22.57
N GLY A 480 12.03 -15.06 -23.83
CA GLY A 480 12.29 -16.02 -24.89
C GLY A 480 11.08 -16.23 -25.80
N ASP A 481 11.22 -17.18 -26.72
CA ASP A 481 10.13 -17.61 -27.60
C ASP A 481 9.04 -18.34 -26.80
N SER A 482 7.81 -18.28 -27.29
CA SER A 482 6.71 -19.03 -26.70
C SER A 482 6.98 -20.53 -26.82
N VAL A 483 6.73 -21.26 -25.72
CA VAL A 483 6.79 -22.73 -25.72
C VAL A 483 5.46 -23.35 -26.14
N PHE A 484 4.38 -22.56 -26.13
CA PHE A 484 3.08 -22.93 -26.64
C PHE A 484 2.31 -21.66 -27.03
N SER A 485 1.67 -21.65 -28.19
CA SER A 485 0.75 -20.59 -28.62
C SER A 485 -0.31 -21.20 -29.54
N ASP A 486 -1.58 -21.24 -29.10
CA ASP A 486 -2.69 -21.77 -29.90
C ASP A 486 -4.04 -21.15 -29.50
N SER A 487 -5.07 -21.38 -30.31
CA SER A 487 -6.44 -20.92 -30.10
C SER A 487 -7.40 -22.09 -29.83
N PHE A 488 -8.26 -21.93 -28.83
CA PHE A 488 -9.28 -22.91 -28.44
C PHE A 488 -10.67 -22.30 -28.56
N THR A 489 -11.51 -22.85 -29.43
CA THR A 489 -12.93 -22.46 -29.51
C THR A 489 -13.78 -23.48 -28.75
N VAL A 490 -14.41 -23.03 -27.66
CA VAL A 490 -15.14 -23.89 -26.72
C VAL A 490 -16.62 -23.50 -26.66
N ASN A 491 -17.49 -24.51 -26.55
CA ASN A 491 -18.95 -24.34 -26.44
C ASN A 491 -19.50 -24.75 -25.06
N GLU A 492 -18.69 -25.42 -24.26
CA GLU A 492 -18.94 -25.79 -22.87
C GLU A 492 -17.65 -25.61 -22.06
N PRO A 493 -17.73 -25.39 -20.73
CA PRO A 493 -16.53 -25.23 -19.91
C PRO A 493 -15.54 -26.38 -20.11
N THR A 494 -14.32 -26.05 -20.53
CA THR A 494 -13.32 -27.01 -20.98
C THR A 494 -12.03 -26.84 -20.20
N GLU A 495 -11.37 -27.94 -19.84
CA GLU A 495 -10.04 -27.93 -19.24
C GLU A 495 -9.00 -28.39 -20.27
N VAL A 496 -7.91 -27.64 -20.40
CA VAL A 496 -6.78 -27.92 -21.30
C VAL A 496 -5.53 -28.13 -20.46
N SER A 497 -4.91 -29.32 -20.54
CA SER A 497 -3.72 -29.68 -19.77
C SER A 497 -2.56 -30.15 -20.66
N ASP A 498 -2.60 -31.40 -21.13
CA ASP A 498 -1.45 -32.07 -21.76
C ASP A 498 -0.95 -31.39 -23.04
N ALA A 499 -1.86 -30.81 -23.82
CA ALA A 499 -1.53 -30.10 -25.06
C ALA A 499 -0.63 -28.88 -24.84
N LEU A 500 -0.72 -28.21 -23.69
CA LEU A 500 0.04 -27.00 -23.38
C LEU A 500 1.54 -27.27 -23.22
N TRP A 501 1.90 -28.51 -22.90
CA TRP A 501 3.23 -28.89 -22.45
C TRP A 501 3.84 -30.00 -23.31
N SER A 502 3.27 -30.28 -24.49
CA SER A 502 3.69 -31.38 -25.37
C SER A 502 5.04 -31.12 -26.05
N GLU A 503 5.36 -29.85 -26.33
CA GLU A 503 6.60 -29.46 -27.01
C GLU A 503 7.75 -29.14 -26.04
N VAL A 504 7.48 -29.17 -24.72
CA VAL A 504 8.48 -28.86 -23.69
C VAL A 504 9.23 -30.14 -23.28
N SER A 505 10.57 -30.05 -23.23
CA SER A 505 11.41 -31.15 -22.76
C SER A 505 11.10 -31.50 -21.30
N ARG A 506 10.85 -32.79 -21.04
CA ARG A 506 10.56 -33.33 -19.70
C ARG A 506 11.86 -33.80 -19.01
N PRO A 507 12.01 -33.66 -17.69
CA PRO A 507 11.08 -32.99 -16.76
C PRO A 507 11.15 -31.46 -16.87
N ILE A 508 10.00 -30.81 -16.71
CA ILE A 508 9.89 -29.35 -16.78
C ILE A 508 10.49 -28.73 -15.52
N LEU A 509 11.44 -27.80 -15.73
CA LEU A 509 12.05 -26.99 -14.67
C LEU A 509 12.08 -25.52 -15.06
N GLY A 510 11.53 -24.66 -14.21
CA GLY A 510 11.63 -23.21 -14.29
C GLY A 510 10.30 -22.46 -14.17
N ALA A 511 10.37 -21.13 -14.32
CA ALA A 511 9.23 -20.24 -14.29
C ALA A 511 8.62 -20.04 -15.68
N PHE A 512 7.30 -20.11 -15.77
CA PHE A 512 6.53 -19.92 -17.00
C PHE A 512 5.42 -18.90 -16.75
N GLU A 513 5.28 -17.96 -17.68
CA GLU A 513 4.16 -17.05 -17.74
C GLU A 513 3.10 -17.63 -18.67
N ILE A 514 1.89 -17.82 -18.13
CA ILE A 514 0.73 -18.34 -18.85
C ILE A 514 -0.23 -17.18 -19.06
N THR A 515 -0.49 -16.86 -20.32
CA THR A 515 -1.43 -15.81 -20.73
C THR A 515 -2.58 -16.45 -21.48
N VAL A 516 -3.80 -16.21 -21.02
CA VAL A 516 -5.03 -16.65 -21.68
C VAL A 516 -5.84 -15.42 -22.03
N ARG A 517 -6.08 -15.19 -23.33
CA ARG A 517 -6.83 -14.05 -23.85
C ARG A 517 -8.07 -14.54 -24.57
N GLY A 518 -9.23 -14.22 -24.02
CA GLY A 518 -10.50 -14.35 -24.71
C GLY A 518 -10.97 -13.01 -25.26
N PRO A 519 -12.30 -12.82 -25.34
CA PRO A 519 -12.87 -11.52 -25.64
C PRO A 519 -12.39 -10.44 -24.67
N ILE A 520 -12.39 -9.18 -25.09
CA ILE A 520 -11.83 -8.04 -24.33
C ILE A 520 -12.44 -7.96 -22.91
N GLY A 521 -11.59 -7.85 -21.89
CA GLY A 521 -11.97 -7.88 -20.46
C GLY A 521 -12.01 -9.30 -19.86
N ARG A 522 -11.91 -10.34 -20.70
CA ARG A 522 -11.90 -11.76 -20.32
C ARG A 522 -10.51 -12.35 -20.59
N SER A 523 -9.53 -11.91 -19.83
CA SER A 523 -8.15 -12.44 -19.89
C SER A 523 -7.68 -12.86 -18.50
N THR A 524 -6.74 -13.80 -18.45
CA THR A 524 -5.95 -14.08 -17.24
C THR A 524 -4.48 -14.20 -17.60
N ARG A 525 -3.62 -13.77 -16.70
CA ARG A 525 -2.17 -13.89 -16.81
C ARG A 525 -1.64 -14.35 -15.48
N ARG A 526 -0.88 -15.44 -15.45
CA ARG A 526 -0.33 -16.02 -14.23
C ARG A 526 1.06 -16.57 -14.48
N THR A 527 2.00 -16.22 -13.62
CA THR A 527 3.32 -16.85 -13.58
C THR A 527 3.28 -18.04 -12.61
N VAL A 528 3.80 -19.18 -13.06
CA VAL A 528 3.91 -20.42 -12.29
C VAL A 528 5.35 -20.91 -12.31
N PHE A 529 5.82 -21.48 -11.20
CA PHE A 529 7.11 -22.17 -11.17
C PHE A 529 6.90 -23.68 -11.07
N ILE A 530 7.48 -24.43 -12.01
CA ILE A 530 7.27 -25.87 -12.14
C ILE A 530 8.61 -26.58 -11.89
N ALA A 531 8.59 -27.60 -11.03
CA ALA A 531 9.66 -28.57 -10.86
C ALA A 531 9.03 -29.96 -10.96
N GLU A 532 8.85 -30.44 -12.20
CA GLU A 532 8.00 -31.58 -12.49
C GLU A 532 8.47 -32.86 -11.80
N GLY A 533 7.55 -33.50 -11.07
CA GLY A 533 7.79 -34.74 -10.34
C GLY A 533 8.68 -34.61 -9.10
N LEU A 534 9.12 -33.40 -8.74
CA LEU A 534 9.89 -33.16 -7.52
C LEU A 534 9.00 -33.42 -6.30
N THR A 535 9.50 -34.14 -5.30
CA THR A 535 8.82 -34.28 -4.01
C THR A 535 9.74 -33.92 -2.85
N ALA A 536 9.17 -33.42 -1.77
CA ALA A 536 9.89 -33.08 -0.55
C ALA A 536 9.22 -33.75 0.66
N ARG A 537 10.01 -34.47 1.46
CA ARG A 537 9.55 -35.10 2.71
C ARG A 537 10.39 -34.62 3.87
N PHE A 538 9.76 -34.30 4.99
CA PHE A 538 10.43 -33.74 6.17
C PHE A 538 10.37 -34.68 7.36
N THR A 539 11.50 -34.81 8.06
CA THR A 539 11.60 -35.52 9.34
C THR A 539 12.22 -34.61 10.39
N PRO A 540 11.50 -34.24 11.47
CA PRO A 540 10.06 -34.50 11.70
C PRO A 540 9.18 -33.74 10.69
N GLN A 541 7.92 -34.16 10.55
CA GLN A 541 6.96 -33.51 9.62
C GLN A 541 6.73 -32.04 9.96
N VAL A 542 6.70 -31.71 11.26
CA VAL A 542 6.66 -30.33 11.76
C VAL A 542 7.76 -30.18 12.81
N ARG A 543 8.62 -29.19 12.65
CA ARG A 543 9.66 -28.86 13.61
C ARG A 543 9.08 -28.01 14.72
N LEU A 544 8.98 -28.57 15.93
CA LEU A 544 8.49 -27.87 17.12
C LEU A 544 9.63 -27.20 17.89
N PHE A 545 9.28 -26.26 18.76
CA PHE A 545 10.26 -25.63 19.64
C PHE A 545 10.85 -26.58 20.69
N THR A 546 12.10 -26.27 21.01
CA THR A 546 12.93 -26.76 22.11
C THR A 546 13.54 -25.52 22.77
N HIS A 547 14.22 -25.68 23.89
CA HIS A 547 14.87 -24.55 24.58
C HIS A 547 15.96 -23.87 23.73
N GLY A 548 16.54 -24.60 22.75
CA GLY A 548 17.53 -24.08 21.80
C GLY A 548 16.95 -23.59 20.48
N GLY A 549 15.61 -23.50 20.35
CA GLY A 549 14.88 -23.18 19.12
C GLY A 549 14.22 -24.41 18.48
N LEU A 550 14.07 -24.53 17.16
CA LEU A 550 13.44 -25.70 16.54
C LEU A 550 14.20 -27.01 16.81
N VAL A 551 13.47 -28.12 16.91
CA VAL A 551 14.06 -29.46 16.84
C VAL A 551 14.84 -29.62 15.53
N ALA A 552 16.01 -30.27 15.57
CA ALA A 552 16.77 -30.58 14.35
C ALA A 552 15.91 -31.41 13.38
N GLY A 553 16.17 -31.26 12.08
CA GLY A 553 15.39 -31.93 11.05
C GLY A 553 16.20 -32.29 9.81
N GLN A 554 15.57 -33.02 8.90
CA GLN A 554 16.12 -33.36 7.59
C GLN A 554 15.00 -33.27 6.56
N ALA A 555 15.32 -32.83 5.35
CA ALA A 555 14.45 -32.98 4.19
C ALA A 555 15.03 -34.04 3.26
N ALA A 556 14.17 -34.85 2.64
CA ALA A 556 14.50 -35.72 1.52
C ALA A 556 13.82 -35.15 0.27
N ILE A 557 14.64 -34.74 -0.69
CA ILE A 557 14.23 -34.18 -1.98
C ILE A 557 14.44 -35.24 -3.04
N GLU A 558 13.34 -35.78 -3.55
CA GLU A 558 13.35 -36.84 -4.56
C GLU A 558 12.98 -36.23 -5.92
N ALA A 559 13.91 -36.31 -6.88
CA ALA A 559 13.72 -35.86 -8.25
C ALA A 559 13.50 -37.06 -9.18
N VAL A 560 12.74 -36.85 -10.26
CA VAL A 560 12.50 -37.87 -11.30
C VAL A 560 13.71 -38.06 -12.21
N PRO A 561 13.83 -39.19 -12.94
CA PRO A 561 14.89 -39.39 -13.93
C PRO A 561 14.97 -38.22 -14.92
N GLY A 562 16.17 -37.65 -15.11
CA GLY A 562 16.39 -36.47 -15.94
C GLY A 562 16.46 -35.14 -15.17
N MET A 563 16.13 -35.14 -13.87
CA MET A 563 16.37 -34.03 -12.95
C MET A 563 17.29 -34.48 -11.80
N ALA A 564 18.20 -33.60 -11.38
CA ALA A 564 19.02 -33.79 -10.18
C ALA A 564 18.77 -32.64 -9.20
N ALA A 565 18.73 -32.95 -7.91
CA ALA A 565 18.57 -31.98 -6.82
C ALA A 565 19.79 -32.07 -5.88
N GLU A 566 20.50 -30.96 -5.69
CA GLU A 566 21.71 -30.92 -4.87
C GLU A 566 21.66 -29.78 -3.83
N PRO A 567 21.78 -30.08 -2.52
CA PRO A 567 21.80 -31.41 -1.92
C PRO A 567 20.40 -32.07 -1.92
N ALA A 568 20.34 -33.39 -2.13
CA ALA A 568 19.09 -34.16 -2.05
C ALA A 568 18.61 -34.44 -0.61
N LEU A 569 19.52 -34.40 0.38
CA LEU A 569 19.24 -34.71 1.79
C LEU A 569 19.73 -33.60 2.74
N PRO A 570 19.25 -32.34 2.61
CA PRO A 570 19.69 -31.26 3.48
C PRO A 570 19.29 -31.54 4.94
N THR A 571 20.24 -31.33 5.85
CA THR A 571 20.06 -31.44 7.30
C THR A 571 19.96 -30.05 7.91
N TYR A 572 19.05 -29.89 8.85
CA TYR A 572 18.77 -28.65 9.55
C TYR A 572 19.20 -28.81 11.00
N SER A 573 20.20 -28.05 11.42
CA SER A 573 20.44 -27.77 12.84
C SER A 573 19.18 -27.16 13.46
N PRO A 574 19.11 -26.97 14.80
CA PRO A 574 18.14 -26.07 15.37
C PRO A 574 18.10 -24.77 14.54
N ALA A 575 19.10 -23.89 14.62
CA ALA A 575 19.06 -22.50 14.09
C ALA A 575 18.66 -22.33 12.61
N GLU A 576 18.85 -23.35 11.78
CA GLU A 576 18.58 -23.28 10.35
C GLU A 576 17.12 -23.54 10.02
N GLN A 577 16.45 -22.60 9.36
CA GLN A 577 15.05 -22.76 8.94
C GLN A 577 14.90 -23.25 7.50
N LYS A 578 15.87 -22.95 6.64
CA LYS A 578 15.78 -23.16 5.20
C LYS A 578 17.14 -23.51 4.61
N HIS A 579 17.13 -24.33 3.57
CA HIS A 579 18.30 -24.72 2.77
C HIS A 579 18.07 -24.35 1.31
N VAL A 580 19.14 -24.04 0.58
CA VAL A 580 19.09 -23.91 -0.87
C VAL A 580 19.34 -25.27 -1.48
N VAL A 581 18.47 -25.69 -2.39
CA VAL A 581 18.63 -26.90 -3.19
C VAL A 581 18.61 -26.51 -4.65
N THR A 582 19.71 -26.74 -5.36
CA THR A 582 19.81 -26.49 -6.79
C THR A 582 19.21 -27.67 -7.53
N CYS A 583 18.13 -27.43 -8.26
CA CYS A 583 17.55 -28.40 -9.18
C CYS A 583 18.12 -28.15 -10.58
N SER A 584 18.52 -29.22 -11.27
CA SER A 584 19.03 -29.15 -12.64
C SER A 584 18.31 -30.17 -13.52
N ALA A 585 17.89 -29.72 -14.70
CA ALA A 585 17.24 -30.55 -15.72
C ALA A 585 17.71 -30.09 -17.11
N GLY A 586 18.44 -30.96 -17.81
CA GLY A 586 19.08 -30.60 -19.08
C GLY A 586 20.09 -29.45 -18.92
N HIS A 587 19.87 -28.34 -19.61
CA HIS A 587 20.70 -27.13 -19.54
C HIS A 587 20.19 -26.10 -18.52
N ARG A 588 19.04 -26.37 -17.87
CA ARG A 588 18.45 -25.47 -16.89
C ARG A 588 18.94 -25.83 -15.49
N SER A 589 19.27 -24.80 -14.72
CA SER A 589 19.65 -24.90 -13.32
C SER A 589 18.90 -23.82 -12.55
N GLU A 590 18.08 -24.23 -11.60
CA GLU A 590 17.22 -23.33 -10.84
C GLU A 590 17.41 -23.59 -9.33
N PRO A 591 17.75 -22.56 -8.54
CA PRO A 591 17.80 -22.69 -7.10
C PRO A 591 16.39 -22.72 -6.51
N LEU A 592 16.15 -23.62 -5.57
CA LEU A 592 14.93 -23.68 -4.75
C LEU A 592 15.28 -23.49 -3.27
N ILE A 593 14.33 -22.95 -2.50
CA ILE A 593 14.42 -22.82 -1.06
C ILE A 593 13.55 -23.91 -0.43
N VAL A 594 14.19 -24.78 0.36
CA VAL A 594 13.53 -25.86 1.10
C VAL A 594 13.51 -25.49 2.57
N ALA A 595 12.32 -25.19 3.10
CA ALA A 595 12.05 -24.83 4.48
C ALA A 595 11.05 -25.83 5.10
N PRO A 596 11.50 -26.74 5.99
CA PRO A 596 10.60 -27.69 6.64
C PRO A 596 9.50 -26.96 7.41
N PRO A 597 8.25 -27.47 7.40
CA PRO A 597 7.17 -26.92 8.20
C PRO A 597 7.62 -26.79 9.66
N SER A 598 7.50 -25.59 10.21
CA SER A 598 8.05 -25.25 11.51
C SER A 598 7.04 -24.46 12.32
N MET A 599 7.01 -24.70 13.63
CA MET A 599 6.30 -23.86 14.58
C MET A 599 6.89 -22.45 14.56
N LYS A 600 6.04 -21.44 14.70
CA LYS A 600 6.45 -20.03 14.76
C LYS A 600 5.59 -19.28 15.79
N VAL A 601 6.13 -18.18 16.30
CA VAL A 601 5.51 -17.33 17.32
C VAL A 601 5.64 -15.86 16.92
N LEU A 602 4.55 -15.11 17.01
CA LEU A 602 4.47 -13.69 16.74
C LEU A 602 4.28 -12.98 18.08
N THR A 603 5.18 -12.07 18.43
CA THR A 603 5.02 -11.20 19.60
C THR A 603 4.35 -9.90 19.17
N GLU A 604 3.24 -9.56 19.81
CA GLU A 604 2.55 -8.29 19.61
C GLU A 604 2.89 -7.36 20.77
N GLU A 605 3.62 -6.29 20.49
CA GLU A 605 4.02 -5.26 21.45
C GLU A 605 3.33 -3.93 21.11
N ARG A 606 3.08 -3.11 22.12
CA ARG A 606 2.49 -1.78 21.92
C ARG A 606 3.40 -0.92 21.04
N ASP A 607 2.82 -0.27 20.04
CA ASP A 607 3.49 0.66 19.12
C ASP A 607 4.65 0.05 18.30
N GLN A 608 4.72 -1.28 18.21
CA GLN A 608 5.67 -1.99 17.35
C GLN A 608 4.95 -2.87 16.33
N ASN A 609 5.58 -3.03 15.16
CA ASN A 609 5.08 -3.94 14.15
C ASN A 609 5.35 -5.40 14.56
N PRO A 610 4.36 -6.28 14.49
CA PRO A 610 4.51 -7.67 14.92
C PRO A 610 5.42 -8.44 13.95
N GLN A 611 6.38 -9.20 14.49
CA GLN A 611 7.32 -10.03 13.71
C GLN A 611 7.29 -11.51 14.12
N TRP A 612 7.26 -12.41 13.13
CA TRP A 612 7.29 -13.86 13.36
C TRP A 612 8.70 -14.33 13.72
N GLY A 613 8.82 -15.05 14.82
CA GLY A 613 10.02 -15.76 15.26
C GLY A 613 9.88 -17.28 15.15
N PHE A 614 11.02 -17.96 15.03
CA PHE A 614 11.10 -19.42 14.88
C PHE A 614 11.82 -20.08 16.07
N GLY A 615 11.70 -19.49 17.25
CA GLY A 615 12.17 -20.07 18.49
C GLY A 615 11.34 -19.60 19.69
N PRO A 616 11.66 -20.06 20.91
CA PRO A 616 11.01 -19.58 22.11
C PRO A 616 11.28 -18.09 22.37
N VAL A 617 10.24 -17.31 22.69
CA VAL A 617 10.36 -15.87 22.99
C VAL A 617 11.06 -15.63 24.32
N ARG A 618 11.84 -14.55 24.41
CA ARG A 618 12.44 -14.08 25.66
C ARG A 618 11.83 -12.73 26.01
N LEU A 619 11.01 -12.72 27.04
CA LEU A 619 10.34 -11.53 27.53
C LEU A 619 11.02 -11.02 28.80
N VAL A 620 10.98 -9.71 28.96
CA VAL A 620 11.62 -9.01 30.06
C VAL A 620 10.55 -8.60 31.08
N THR A 621 10.80 -8.87 32.36
CA THR A 621 9.85 -8.57 33.43
C THR A 621 9.53 -7.07 33.54
N GLU A 622 10.52 -6.21 33.32
CA GLU A 622 10.39 -4.75 33.46
C GLU A 622 9.60 -4.06 32.33
N SER A 623 9.44 -4.72 31.18
CA SER A 623 8.69 -4.23 30.01
C SER A 623 7.53 -5.15 29.62
N PHE A 624 7.15 -6.08 30.52
CA PHE A 624 6.09 -7.04 30.25
C PHE A 624 4.71 -6.36 30.07
N ASP A 625 4.54 -5.16 30.59
CA ASP A 625 3.33 -4.34 30.41
C ASP A 625 3.18 -3.77 28.99
N GLU A 626 4.26 -3.72 28.21
CA GLU A 626 4.27 -3.31 26.81
C GLU A 626 3.84 -4.45 25.86
N ILE A 627 3.87 -5.71 26.33
CA ILE A 627 3.51 -6.89 25.53
C ILE A 627 2.00 -7.14 25.61
N GLU A 628 1.33 -7.13 24.47
CA GLU A 628 -0.11 -7.30 24.36
C GLU A 628 -0.49 -8.79 24.30
N SER A 629 0.13 -9.53 23.37
CA SER A 629 -0.25 -10.91 23.07
C SER A 629 0.85 -11.72 22.36
N LEU A 630 0.74 -13.05 22.42
CA LEU A 630 1.52 -13.98 21.60
C LEU A 630 0.59 -14.73 20.65
N GLN A 631 0.89 -14.73 19.35
CA GLN A 631 0.22 -15.59 18.38
C GLN A 631 1.14 -16.74 17.99
N ILE A 632 0.67 -17.97 18.19
CA ILE A 632 1.42 -19.19 17.94
C ILE A 632 0.81 -19.91 16.76
N GLU A 633 1.63 -20.29 15.78
CA GLU A 633 1.20 -21.11 14.66
C GLU A 633 1.98 -22.43 14.64
N VAL A 634 1.23 -23.53 14.56
CA VAL A 634 1.76 -24.87 14.38
C VAL A 634 1.18 -25.42 13.08
N PRO A 635 2.00 -25.65 12.04
CA PRO A 635 1.52 -26.21 10.78
C PRO A 635 0.68 -27.47 10.99
N GLY A 636 -0.48 -27.54 10.34
CA GLY A 636 -1.41 -28.66 10.43
C GLY A 636 -2.38 -28.64 11.63
N LEU A 637 -2.30 -27.65 12.52
CA LEU A 637 -3.25 -27.50 13.64
C LEU A 637 -4.09 -26.23 13.49
N SER A 638 -5.42 -26.39 13.61
CA SER A 638 -6.38 -25.28 13.55
C SER A 638 -6.76 -24.73 14.93
N THR A 639 -6.53 -25.49 16.00
CA THR A 639 -6.81 -25.11 17.39
C THR A 639 -5.64 -25.51 18.28
N LEU A 640 -5.24 -24.61 19.18
CA LEU A 640 -4.19 -24.86 20.17
C LEU A 640 -4.79 -25.02 21.58
N PRO A 641 -4.14 -25.74 22.49
CA PRO A 641 -4.56 -25.88 23.89
C PRO A 641 -4.23 -24.63 24.72
N PRO A 642 -4.76 -24.48 25.96
CA PRO A 642 -4.30 -23.44 26.88
C PRO A 642 -2.77 -23.45 27.07
N MET A 643 -2.17 -22.26 27.10
CA MET A 643 -0.74 -22.09 27.42
C MET A 643 -0.57 -22.01 28.94
N GLU A 644 0.39 -22.75 29.47
CA GLU A 644 0.71 -22.79 30.90
C GLU A 644 1.85 -21.83 31.22
N LEU A 645 1.68 -21.06 32.31
CA LEU A 645 2.76 -20.31 32.95
C LEU A 645 3.34 -21.15 34.09
N LEU A 646 4.60 -21.54 33.96
CA LEU A 646 5.30 -22.35 34.97
C LEU A 646 6.24 -21.47 35.82
N VAL A 647 6.18 -21.61 37.14
CA VAL A 647 7.16 -21.03 38.08
C VAL A 647 7.78 -22.16 38.89
N GLY A 648 9.10 -22.33 38.79
CA GLY A 648 9.80 -23.46 39.42
C GLY A 648 9.29 -24.83 38.97
N GLY A 649 8.84 -24.94 37.71
CA GLY A 649 8.30 -26.17 37.12
C GLY A 649 6.86 -26.52 37.52
N ARG A 650 6.14 -25.63 38.22
CA ARG A 650 4.72 -25.80 38.56
C ARG A 650 3.86 -24.80 37.80
N SER A 651 2.76 -25.26 37.22
CA SER A 651 1.77 -24.38 36.58
C SER A 651 1.11 -23.49 37.64
N VAL A 652 1.27 -22.17 37.49
CA VAL A 652 0.69 -21.15 38.38
C VAL A 652 -0.50 -20.45 37.74
N GLN A 653 -0.60 -20.48 36.40
CA GLN A 653 -1.70 -19.88 35.65
C GLN A 653 -1.81 -20.53 34.26
N GLU A 654 -3.04 -20.64 33.75
CA GLU A 654 -3.33 -21.03 32.38
C GLU A 654 -3.91 -19.87 31.59
N LEU A 655 -3.48 -19.72 30.34
CA LEU A 655 -3.97 -18.75 29.38
C LEU A 655 -4.68 -19.48 28.25
N ALA A 656 -6.01 -19.36 28.20
CA ALA A 656 -6.79 -19.91 27.09
C ALA A 656 -6.53 -19.10 25.80
N PRO A 657 -6.43 -19.77 24.63
CA PRO A 657 -6.28 -19.07 23.36
C PRO A 657 -7.57 -18.37 22.96
N ALA A 658 -7.43 -17.21 22.33
CA ALA A 658 -8.44 -16.57 21.50
C ALA A 658 -8.20 -16.97 20.02
N GLY A 659 -9.25 -17.41 19.33
CA GLY A 659 -9.16 -17.78 17.91
C GLY A 659 -8.14 -18.90 17.62
N ARG A 660 -7.43 -18.80 16.49
CA ARG A 660 -6.44 -19.80 16.01
C ARG A 660 -5.07 -19.65 16.69
N GLY A 661 -5.02 -19.67 18.03
CA GLY A 661 -3.76 -19.77 18.77
C GLY A 661 -3.14 -18.45 19.26
N ARG A 662 -3.96 -17.43 19.55
CA ARG A 662 -3.51 -16.16 20.14
C ARG A 662 -3.73 -16.13 21.66
N TYR A 663 -2.75 -15.69 22.44
CA TYR A 663 -2.78 -15.66 23.90
C TYR A 663 -2.55 -14.24 24.42
N SER A 664 -3.51 -13.68 25.15
CA SER A 664 -3.37 -12.34 25.74
C SER A 664 -2.46 -12.38 26.97
N LEU A 665 -1.30 -11.71 26.87
CA LEU A 665 -0.32 -11.64 27.96
C LEU A 665 -0.69 -10.61 29.03
N LYS A 666 -1.60 -9.66 28.72
CA LYS A 666 -2.22 -8.77 29.72
C LYS A 666 -2.79 -9.53 30.92
N ARG A 667 -3.36 -10.72 30.70
CA ARG A 667 -3.93 -11.56 31.77
C ARG A 667 -2.90 -12.14 32.73
N ALA A 668 -1.61 -12.11 32.38
CA ALA A 668 -0.52 -12.63 33.19
C ALA A 668 0.29 -11.53 33.90
N GLN A 669 -0.04 -10.25 33.74
CA GLN A 669 0.74 -9.13 34.28
C GLN A 669 0.92 -9.22 35.80
N ASP A 670 -0.16 -9.47 36.55
CA ASP A 670 -0.10 -9.60 38.01
C ASP A 670 0.76 -10.78 38.45
N THR A 671 0.64 -11.92 37.76
CA THR A 671 1.43 -13.13 38.01
C THR A 671 2.92 -12.89 37.78
N ILE A 672 3.28 -12.20 36.69
CA ILE A 672 4.66 -11.82 36.38
C ILE A 672 5.20 -10.78 37.36
N ALA A 673 4.40 -9.78 37.75
CA ALA A 673 4.77 -8.80 38.76
C ALA A 673 5.08 -9.45 40.12
N GLN A 674 4.30 -10.46 40.50
CA GLN A 674 4.48 -11.23 41.74
C GLN A 674 5.71 -12.14 41.69
N HIS A 675 5.86 -12.95 40.64
CA HIS A 675 6.87 -14.02 40.59
C HIS A 675 8.20 -13.60 39.96
N ARG A 676 8.24 -12.45 39.27
CA ARG A 676 9.40 -11.87 38.56
C ARG A 676 10.00 -12.73 37.45
N SER A 677 9.68 -14.01 37.37
CA SER A 677 10.13 -14.94 36.33
C SER A 677 9.13 -16.07 36.13
N ALA A 678 8.95 -16.53 34.89
CA ALA A 678 8.09 -17.65 34.53
C ALA A 678 8.52 -18.28 33.20
N GLU A 679 8.16 -19.54 32.96
CA GLU A 679 8.26 -20.21 31.66
C GLU A 679 6.89 -20.29 31.01
N LEU A 680 6.83 -20.07 29.70
CA LEU A 680 5.62 -20.16 28.88
C LEU A 680 5.68 -21.50 28.14
N VAL A 681 4.72 -22.38 28.38
CA VAL A 681 4.72 -23.75 27.86
C VAL A 681 3.39 -24.08 27.21
N LEU A 682 3.43 -24.71 26.03
CA LEU A 682 2.27 -25.22 25.33
C LEU A 682 2.21 -26.77 25.45
N PRO A 683 1.20 -27.34 26.11
CA PRO A 683 1.06 -28.79 26.26
C PRO A 683 0.53 -29.41 24.96
N LEU A 684 1.42 -29.83 24.05
CA LEU A 684 1.06 -30.36 22.74
C LEU A 684 1.46 -31.85 22.60
N ALA A 685 0.51 -32.69 22.19
CA ALA A 685 0.71 -34.13 22.00
C ALA A 685 1.36 -34.85 23.21
N GLY A 686 0.98 -34.45 24.43
CA GLY A 686 1.52 -35.01 25.68
C GLY A 686 2.94 -34.52 26.03
N ARG A 687 3.45 -33.48 25.35
CA ARG A 687 4.75 -32.85 25.63
C ARG A 687 4.58 -31.38 26.01
N ALA A 688 5.40 -30.94 26.95
CA ALA A 688 5.55 -29.53 27.30
C ALA A 688 6.48 -28.84 26.27
N ILE A 689 5.90 -28.11 25.31
CA ILE A 689 6.66 -27.38 24.29
C ILE A 689 6.99 -25.97 24.81
N PRO A 690 8.27 -25.58 24.93
CA PRO A 690 8.63 -24.25 25.42
C PRO A 690 8.28 -23.19 24.36
N ILE A 691 7.41 -22.26 24.73
CA ILE A 691 7.04 -21.10 23.90
C ILE A 691 7.92 -19.91 24.24
N GLY A 692 8.37 -19.79 25.48
CA GLY A 692 9.23 -18.70 25.89
C GLY A 692 9.50 -18.64 27.38
N SER A 693 10.15 -17.58 27.82
CA SER A 693 10.38 -17.31 29.24
C SER A 693 10.32 -15.81 29.53
N VAL A 694 9.85 -15.47 30.72
CA VAL A 694 9.87 -14.13 31.29
C VAL A 694 10.95 -14.10 32.37
N ARG A 695 11.94 -13.20 32.25
CA ARG A 695 13.02 -13.06 33.24
C ARG A 695 13.41 -11.58 33.43
N PRO A 696 13.93 -11.18 34.62
CA PRO A 696 14.46 -9.84 34.82
C PRO A 696 15.69 -9.55 33.92
N ASN A 697 15.82 -8.32 33.42
CA ASN A 697 16.81 -7.97 32.38
C ASN A 697 18.25 -7.70 32.85
N GLN A 698 18.65 -8.07 34.07
CA GLN A 698 19.95 -7.62 34.59
C GLN A 698 21.10 -8.54 34.19
N LEU A 699 21.65 -8.32 32.98
CA LEU A 699 22.82 -9.05 32.45
C LEU A 699 24.16 -8.48 32.94
N ALA A 700 24.19 -7.22 33.38
CA ALA A 700 25.33 -6.58 34.02
C ALA A 700 24.86 -5.43 34.92
N THR A 701 25.69 -5.03 35.89
CA THR A 701 25.42 -3.92 36.82
C THR A 701 26.06 -2.60 36.42
N GLY A 702 27.07 -2.65 35.54
CA GLY A 702 27.89 -1.50 35.14
C GLY A 702 28.79 -1.83 33.95
N VAL A 703 29.48 -0.82 33.41
CA VAL A 703 30.47 -0.97 32.34
C VAL A 703 31.60 0.04 32.55
N SER A 704 32.84 -0.38 32.30
CA SER A 704 34.03 0.47 32.40
C SER A 704 34.88 0.38 31.13
N ASP A 705 35.54 1.47 30.77
CA ASP A 705 36.44 1.54 29.61
C ASP A 705 37.86 1.10 30.00
N GLN A 706 38.46 0.22 29.20
CA GLN A 706 39.84 -0.28 29.37
C GLN A 706 40.75 0.12 28.18
N GLY A 707 40.29 1.02 27.30
CA GLY A 707 41.03 1.55 26.16
C GLY A 707 40.67 0.85 24.85
N ASP A 708 41.05 -0.42 24.68
CA ASP A 708 40.76 -1.22 23.47
C ASP A 708 39.51 -2.11 23.60
N HIS A 709 38.91 -2.17 24.78
CA HIS A 709 37.67 -2.89 25.06
C HIS A 709 36.91 -2.28 26.25
N LEU A 710 35.60 -2.55 26.33
CA LEU A 710 34.80 -2.28 27.51
C LEU A 710 34.71 -3.52 28.41
N ARG A 711 34.61 -3.33 29.72
CA ARG A 711 34.45 -4.39 30.71
C ARG A 711 33.12 -4.26 31.43
N LEU A 712 32.25 -5.27 31.28
CA LEU A 712 31.00 -5.35 32.03
C LEU A 712 31.25 -5.74 33.48
N GLU A 713 30.62 -5.02 34.41
CA GLU A 713 30.64 -5.31 35.84
C GLU A 713 29.47 -6.24 36.20
N GLY A 714 29.73 -7.26 37.02
CA GLY A 714 28.70 -8.21 37.44
C GLY A 714 28.05 -8.97 36.26
N CYS A 715 28.80 -9.16 35.16
CA CYS A 715 28.28 -9.77 33.94
C CYS A 715 27.82 -11.21 34.17
N VAL A 716 26.58 -11.50 33.79
CA VAL A 716 26.05 -12.86 33.63
C VAL A 716 26.17 -13.23 32.16
N TRP A 717 27.30 -13.84 31.79
CA TRP A 717 27.52 -14.22 30.41
C TRP A 717 26.62 -15.41 30.01
N VAL A 718 26.02 -15.29 28.84
CA VAL A 718 25.23 -16.32 28.17
C VAL A 718 25.61 -16.39 26.71
N GLU A 719 25.50 -17.57 26.11
CA GLU A 719 25.76 -17.75 24.68
C GLU A 719 24.84 -16.84 23.85
N GLY A 720 25.41 -16.14 22.86
CA GLY A 720 24.70 -15.14 22.05
C GLY A 720 24.62 -13.73 22.66
N LEU A 721 25.27 -13.47 23.80
CA LEU A 721 25.29 -12.13 24.39
C LEU A 721 25.99 -11.11 23.47
N THR A 722 25.27 -10.09 23.05
CA THR A 722 25.76 -8.98 22.23
C THR A 722 25.50 -7.63 22.91
N ALA A 723 26.35 -6.66 22.58
CA ALA A 723 26.29 -5.31 23.08
C ALA A 723 26.11 -4.34 21.91
N GLY A 724 25.06 -3.53 21.97
CA GLY A 724 24.87 -2.38 21.10
C GLY A 724 25.50 -1.15 21.74
N ILE A 725 26.51 -0.59 21.08
CA ILE A 725 27.28 0.56 21.55
C ILE A 725 26.76 1.81 20.82
N TYR A 726 26.15 2.71 21.58
CA TYR A 726 25.59 3.97 21.10
C TYR A 726 26.50 5.13 21.49
N LEU A 727 26.99 5.88 20.50
CA LEU A 727 27.89 7.01 20.71
C LEU A 727 27.13 8.27 21.15
N CYS A 728 27.42 8.76 22.35
CA CYS A 728 26.86 10.02 22.85
C CYS A 728 27.42 11.24 22.11
N THR A 729 28.61 11.10 21.52
CA THR A 729 29.31 12.13 20.73
C THR A 729 28.93 12.11 19.24
N ALA A 730 28.24 11.07 18.75
CA ALA A 730 27.77 11.01 17.37
C ALA A 730 26.39 10.34 17.26
N PRO A 731 25.33 10.94 17.84
CA PRO A 731 24.06 10.25 18.05
C PRO A 731 23.21 10.00 16.80
N TRP A 732 23.60 10.55 15.65
CA TRP A 732 23.02 10.24 14.34
C TRP A 732 23.56 8.95 13.73
N ARG A 733 24.60 8.35 14.31
CA ARG A 733 25.13 7.04 13.88
C ARG A 733 24.30 5.91 14.48
N GLU A 734 24.17 4.83 13.71
CA GLU A 734 23.62 3.58 14.22
C GLU A 734 24.54 2.96 15.29
N ALA A 735 23.95 2.12 16.14
CA ALA A 735 24.72 1.39 17.14
C ALA A 735 25.73 0.44 16.50
N LYS A 736 26.92 0.34 17.09
CA LYS A 736 27.87 -0.72 16.75
C LYS A 736 27.53 -1.95 17.59
N ILE A 737 27.14 -3.02 16.91
CA ILE A 737 26.79 -4.29 17.54
C ILE A 737 28.05 -5.14 17.64
N VAL A 738 28.40 -5.56 18.86
CA VAL A 738 29.62 -6.32 19.15
C VAL A 738 29.28 -7.51 20.05
N THR A 739 29.83 -8.68 19.75
CA THR A 739 29.70 -9.87 20.62
C THR A 739 30.46 -9.68 21.93
N VAL A 740 29.82 -10.03 23.05
CA VAL A 740 30.44 -10.02 24.38
C VAL A 740 31.19 -11.33 24.58
N LYS A 741 32.49 -11.25 24.92
CA LYS A 741 33.31 -12.43 25.22
C LYS A 741 32.89 -13.07 26.55
N GLU A 742 33.24 -14.34 26.73
CA GLU A 742 32.89 -15.13 27.94
C GLU A 742 33.34 -14.47 29.25
N ASP A 743 34.42 -13.71 29.22
CA ASP A 743 34.92 -12.99 30.38
C ASP A 743 34.17 -11.67 30.65
N GLY A 744 33.15 -11.33 29.86
CA GLY A 744 32.38 -10.08 29.96
C GLY A 744 33.06 -8.88 29.29
N SER A 745 34.12 -9.08 28.49
CA SER A 745 34.74 -8.01 27.70
C SER A 745 34.03 -7.78 26.37
N ILE A 746 33.94 -6.52 25.95
CA ILE A 746 33.36 -6.07 24.68
C ILE A 746 34.47 -5.40 23.86
N PRO A 747 35.02 -6.05 22.82
CA PRO A 747 36.10 -5.46 22.03
C PRO A 747 35.61 -4.20 21.30
N LEU A 748 36.30 -3.08 21.43
CA LEU A 748 35.91 -1.85 20.74
C LEU A 748 36.47 -1.87 19.31
N PRO A 749 35.62 -1.62 18.29
CA PRO A 749 36.11 -1.31 16.95
C PRO A 749 37.08 -0.12 16.96
N PRO A 750 38.08 -0.06 16.07
CA PRO A 750 39.10 0.99 16.08
C PRO A 750 38.54 2.42 15.98
N ASP A 751 37.39 2.60 15.33
CA ASP A 751 36.70 3.89 15.21
C ASP A 751 36.00 4.34 16.51
N LEU A 752 35.81 3.44 17.48
CA LEU A 752 35.20 3.75 18.78
C LEU A 752 36.24 3.93 19.90
N VAL A 753 37.49 3.53 19.70
CA VAL A 753 38.56 3.73 20.70
C VAL A 753 38.78 5.22 20.92
N GLY A 754 38.58 5.69 22.15
CA GLY A 754 38.67 7.12 22.48
C GLY A 754 37.56 8.00 21.87
N ALA A 755 36.42 7.42 21.49
CA ALA A 755 35.31 8.17 20.89
C ALA A 755 34.46 8.99 21.88
N GLY A 756 34.78 8.95 23.17
CA GLY A 756 34.04 9.64 24.23
C GLY A 756 32.89 8.81 24.82
N PRO A 757 31.98 9.42 25.60
CA PRO A 757 30.96 8.69 26.36
C PRO A 757 30.07 7.81 25.48
N MET A 758 29.68 6.65 26.00
CA MET A 758 28.88 5.66 25.28
C MET A 758 27.73 5.13 26.15
N HIS A 759 26.60 4.83 25.52
CA HIS A 759 25.55 4.02 26.13
C HIS A 759 25.60 2.60 25.57
N VAL A 760 25.60 1.61 26.46
CA VAL A 760 25.65 0.20 26.11
C VAL A 760 24.31 -0.43 26.43
N ARG A 761 23.64 -1.00 25.43
CA ARG A 761 22.49 -1.89 25.65
C ARG A 761 22.94 -3.32 25.42
N LEU A 762 22.61 -4.20 26.36
CA LEU A 762 22.86 -5.63 26.22
C LEU A 762 21.62 -6.31 25.65
N SER A 763 21.85 -7.25 24.75
CA SER A 763 20.81 -8.13 24.23
C SER A 763 21.39 -9.52 24.06
N VAL A 764 20.56 -10.55 24.15
CA VAL A 764 20.98 -11.89 23.78
C VAL A 764 20.48 -12.13 22.37
N GLU A 765 21.37 -11.97 21.39
CA GLU A 765 21.04 -12.28 20.02
C GLU A 765 20.71 -13.75 19.88
N SER A 766 19.49 -13.99 19.42
CA SER A 766 19.04 -15.32 19.11
C SER A 766 19.21 -15.53 17.60
N PRO A 767 19.80 -16.65 17.14
CA PRO A 767 19.78 -17.03 15.73
C PRO A 767 18.36 -17.12 15.13
N TRP A 768 17.35 -17.10 16.00
CA TRP A 768 15.93 -17.31 15.74
C TRP A 768 15.09 -16.04 15.73
N PHE A 769 15.64 -14.97 16.32
CA PHE A 769 15.02 -13.66 16.47
C PHE A 769 16.03 -12.59 16.09
N PHE A 770 15.87 -12.03 14.90
CA PHE A 770 16.52 -10.76 14.57
C PHE A 770 15.69 -9.64 15.18
N SER A 771 15.93 -9.32 16.44
CA SER A 771 15.42 -8.06 17.00
C SER A 771 16.20 -6.93 16.34
N GLU A 772 15.51 -6.01 15.67
CA GLU A 772 16.18 -4.78 15.24
C GLU A 772 16.62 -3.99 16.48
N TRP A 773 17.87 -3.54 16.46
CA TRP A 773 18.37 -2.64 17.48
C TRP A 773 17.69 -1.28 17.29
N PRO A 774 17.08 -0.71 18.34
CA PRO A 774 16.41 0.57 18.24
C PRO A 774 17.43 1.63 17.90
N ARG A 775 17.00 2.66 17.17
CA ARG A 775 17.85 3.80 16.84
C ARG A 775 18.48 4.41 18.09
N TRP A 776 17.69 4.55 19.16
CA TRP A 776 18.17 4.87 20.51
C TRP A 776 17.33 4.14 21.56
N PRO A 777 17.97 3.40 22.49
CA PRO A 777 17.29 2.60 23.50
C PRO A 777 16.62 3.46 24.57
N HIS A 778 15.70 2.86 25.33
CA HIS A 778 15.07 3.55 26.45
C HIS A 778 16.10 3.79 27.57
N PRO A 779 16.06 4.92 28.32
CA PRO A 779 17.03 5.21 29.39
C PRO A 779 17.13 4.14 30.49
N ARG A 780 16.12 3.26 30.61
CA ARG A 780 16.13 2.12 31.56
C ARG A 780 16.87 0.88 31.06
N GLU A 781 17.18 0.82 29.76
CA GLU A 781 17.81 -0.34 29.11
C GLU A 781 19.32 -0.15 28.89
N VAL A 782 19.84 1.03 29.23
CA VAL A 782 21.23 1.41 28.97
C VAL A 782 22.09 1.38 30.21
N ILE A 783 23.31 0.87 30.03
CA ILE A 783 24.41 0.99 30.97
C ILE A 783 25.33 2.10 30.43
N LYS A 784 25.61 3.12 31.24
CA LYS A 784 26.40 4.27 30.83
C LYS A 784 27.89 4.00 31.02
N CYS A 785 28.68 4.24 29.98
CA CYS A 785 30.14 4.22 30.01
C CYS A 785 30.65 5.65 29.88
N GLU A 786 31.09 6.25 30.98
CA GLU A 786 31.71 7.57 30.98
C GLU A 786 33.19 7.42 30.59
N THR A 787 33.58 7.92 29.41
CA THR A 787 34.98 7.95 28.96
C THR A 787 35.28 9.28 28.28
N ALA A 788 36.53 9.73 28.35
CA ALA A 788 36.95 10.96 27.70
C ALA A 788 37.28 10.71 26.23
N GLY A 789 36.96 11.65 25.37
CA GLY A 789 37.27 11.55 23.94
C GLY A 789 36.20 12.13 23.04
N GLN A 790 36.41 12.02 21.74
CA GLN A 790 35.47 12.44 20.70
C GLN A 790 35.56 11.47 19.53
N TYR A 791 34.44 11.16 18.92
CA TYR A 791 34.41 10.36 17.69
C TYR A 791 35.15 11.07 16.57
N GLY A 792 36.00 10.33 15.83
CA GLY A 792 36.86 10.87 14.78
C GLY A 792 36.12 11.45 13.58
N GLY A 793 34.86 11.03 13.35
CA GLY A 793 34.04 11.44 12.22
C GLY A 793 34.47 10.81 10.89
N ALA A 794 33.54 10.68 9.94
CA ALA A 794 33.87 10.34 8.55
C ALA A 794 34.24 11.59 7.71
N ASP A 795 33.83 12.76 8.18
CA ASP A 795 34.08 14.06 7.57
C ASP A 795 34.40 15.12 8.64
N ASP A 796 34.92 16.28 8.22
CA ASP A 796 35.31 17.35 9.12
C ASP A 796 34.14 17.93 9.93
N GLU A 797 32.95 18.01 9.35
CA GLU A 797 31.77 18.53 10.02
C GLU A 797 31.34 17.61 11.17
N GLU A 798 31.34 16.31 10.92
CA GLU A 798 31.00 15.29 11.91
C GLU A 798 31.99 15.28 13.06
N ARG A 799 33.29 15.39 12.75
CA ARG A 799 34.36 15.49 13.76
C ARG A 799 34.18 16.75 14.64
N LEU A 800 33.81 17.87 14.04
CA LEU A 800 33.57 19.13 14.77
C LEU A 800 32.35 19.05 15.69
N LEU A 801 31.22 18.54 15.18
CA LEU A 801 29.99 18.32 15.96
C LEU A 801 30.22 17.32 17.10
N SER A 802 30.98 16.27 16.84
CA SER A 802 31.38 15.28 17.84
C SER A 802 32.18 15.92 18.97
N GLY A 803 33.17 16.74 18.64
CA GLY A 803 33.91 17.49 19.65
C GLY A 803 33.06 18.51 20.41
N TYR A 804 32.02 19.09 19.80
CA TYR A 804 31.07 19.94 20.52
C TYR A 804 30.27 19.14 21.56
N LEU A 805 29.76 17.96 21.18
CA LEU A 805 29.04 17.08 22.10
C LEU A 805 29.94 16.56 23.22
N ALA A 806 31.21 16.30 22.94
CA ALA A 806 32.24 15.96 23.94
C ALA A 806 32.66 17.16 24.83
N GLY A 807 32.24 18.39 24.51
CA GLY A 807 32.63 19.60 25.23
C GLY A 807 34.03 20.14 24.88
N ALA A 808 34.70 19.56 23.88
CA ALA A 808 36.02 19.97 23.40
C ALA A 808 35.97 21.15 22.41
N ASN A 809 34.89 21.27 21.63
CA ASN A 809 34.70 22.33 20.63
C ASN A 809 33.48 23.22 20.95
N ARG A 810 33.40 24.38 20.29
CA ARG A 810 32.15 25.13 20.16
C ARG A 810 31.32 24.53 19.02
N LEU A 811 30.00 24.77 19.03
CA LEU A 811 29.14 24.38 17.92
C LEU A 811 29.59 25.09 16.63
N PRO A 812 29.75 24.39 15.50
CA PRO A 812 30.14 25.01 14.23
C PRO A 812 29.13 26.08 13.80
N GLU A 813 29.62 27.18 13.23
CA GLU A 813 28.74 28.26 12.76
C GLU A 813 27.90 27.87 11.55
N HIS A 814 28.40 26.93 10.73
CA HIS A 814 27.75 26.42 9.54
C HIS A 814 27.69 24.89 9.60
N VAL A 815 26.51 24.33 9.41
CA VAL A 815 26.25 22.89 9.38
C VAL A 815 25.40 22.59 8.15
N SER A 816 25.94 21.80 7.23
CA SER A 816 25.28 21.39 5.99
C SER A 816 24.25 20.27 6.23
N ARG A 817 24.55 19.34 7.15
CA ARG A 817 23.68 18.21 7.50
C ARG A 817 22.77 18.54 8.68
N LEU A 818 21.70 19.27 8.38
CA LEU A 818 20.74 19.77 9.38
C LEU A 818 19.98 18.64 10.10
N ASP A 819 19.87 17.45 9.50
CA ASP A 819 19.37 16.22 10.11
C ASP A 819 20.12 15.86 11.42
N ARG A 820 21.41 16.18 11.50
CA ARG A 820 22.24 15.96 12.69
C ARG A 820 21.82 16.87 13.85
N LEU A 821 21.47 18.13 13.58
CA LEU A 821 21.01 19.08 14.60
C LEU A 821 19.66 18.65 15.18
N TRP A 822 18.72 18.24 14.32
CA TRP A 822 17.43 17.69 14.75
C TRP A 822 17.59 16.46 15.64
N THR A 823 18.52 15.57 15.30
CA THR A 823 18.86 14.40 16.11
C THR A 823 19.39 14.78 17.51
N ILE A 824 20.25 15.81 17.59
CA ILE A 824 20.73 16.32 18.89
C ILE A 824 19.57 16.88 19.71
N VAL A 825 18.67 17.66 19.11
CA VAL A 825 17.52 18.26 19.79
C VAL A 825 16.61 17.18 20.41
N ASP A 826 16.33 16.11 19.67
CA ASP A 826 15.51 14.98 20.17
C ASP A 826 16.19 14.26 21.35
N LEU A 827 17.48 13.94 21.20
CA LEU A 827 18.15 13.00 22.08
C LEU A 827 18.91 13.64 23.24
N ALA A 828 19.09 14.96 23.26
CA ALA A 828 19.90 15.66 24.25
C ALA A 828 19.58 15.26 25.70
N ASN A 829 18.29 15.14 26.06
CA ASN A 829 17.87 14.73 27.41
C ASN A 829 18.16 13.27 27.74
N ARG A 830 18.24 12.41 26.72
CA ARG A 830 18.56 10.98 26.87
C ARG A 830 20.05 10.75 26.99
N ILE A 831 20.84 11.50 26.23
CA ILE A 831 22.30 11.40 26.17
C ILE A 831 22.94 12.00 27.42
N ASP A 832 22.67 13.28 27.70
CA ASP A 832 23.34 14.04 28.76
C ASP A 832 22.38 15.09 29.31
N TYR A 833 21.61 14.68 30.32
CA TYR A 833 20.59 15.52 30.95
C TYR A 833 21.14 16.86 31.48
N PRO A 834 22.30 16.93 32.17
CA PRO A 834 22.92 18.19 32.59
C PRO A 834 23.17 19.19 31.46
N SER A 835 23.71 18.75 30.31
CA SER A 835 24.04 19.65 29.18
C SER A 835 22.87 19.86 28.22
N ALA A 836 21.76 19.13 28.38
CA ALA A 836 20.70 19.03 27.39
C ALA A 836 20.09 20.38 27.03
N ALA A 837 19.78 21.22 28.03
CA ALA A 837 19.16 22.53 27.80
C ALA A 837 20.03 23.44 26.92
N ARG A 838 21.34 23.50 27.20
CA ARG A 838 22.31 24.27 26.40
C ARG A 838 22.41 23.71 24.98
N ARG A 839 22.57 22.39 24.82
CA ARG A 839 22.69 21.75 23.50
C ARG A 839 21.46 21.97 22.63
N ILE A 840 20.27 21.85 23.22
CA ILE A 840 19.01 22.14 22.56
C ILE A 840 18.97 23.59 22.08
N GLU A 841 19.31 24.55 22.94
CA GLU A 841 19.22 25.97 22.58
C GLU A 841 20.27 26.38 21.53
N ASP A 842 21.51 25.89 21.64
CA ASP A 842 22.56 26.16 20.64
C ASP A 842 22.14 25.63 19.25
N CYS A 843 21.63 24.40 19.18
CA CYS A 843 21.14 23.80 17.93
C CYS A 843 19.89 24.51 17.40
N ALA A 844 18.93 24.81 18.29
CA ALA A 844 17.73 25.55 17.93
C ALA A 844 18.04 26.95 17.40
N SER A 845 19.05 27.62 17.97
CA SER A 845 19.50 28.94 17.52
C SER A 845 20.04 28.89 16.09
N LEU A 846 20.84 27.89 15.73
CA LEU A 846 21.29 27.70 14.35
C LEU A 846 20.14 27.39 13.39
N LEU A 847 19.25 26.46 13.77
CA LEU A 847 18.10 26.10 12.95
C LEU A 847 17.16 27.30 12.70
N ARG A 848 16.95 28.16 13.70
CA ARG A 848 16.11 29.38 13.57
C ARG A 848 16.71 30.46 12.66
N ARG A 849 18.01 30.47 12.38
CA ARG A 849 18.61 31.39 11.40
C ARG A 849 18.14 31.10 9.97
N HIS A 850 17.70 29.87 9.74
CA HIS A 850 17.30 29.33 8.45
C HIS A 850 15.98 28.56 8.62
N PRO A 851 14.82 29.24 8.69
CA PRO A 851 13.52 28.57 8.86
C PRO A 851 13.24 27.46 7.83
N GLU A 852 13.83 27.56 6.64
CA GLU A 852 13.84 26.50 5.61
C GLU A 852 14.45 25.17 6.10
N SER A 853 15.17 25.16 7.22
CA SER A 853 15.69 23.96 7.88
C SER A 853 14.62 22.95 8.29
N ILE A 854 13.35 23.38 8.42
CA ILE A 854 12.18 22.52 8.64
C ILE A 854 12.05 21.46 7.54
N ARG A 855 12.47 21.77 6.30
CA ARG A 855 12.44 20.85 5.15
C ARG A 855 13.26 19.58 5.36
N PHE A 856 14.30 19.65 6.19
CA PHE A 856 15.21 18.52 6.48
C PHE A 856 14.83 17.75 7.75
N LEU A 857 13.73 18.12 8.43
CA LEU A 857 13.23 17.37 9.58
C LEU A 857 12.88 15.91 9.23
N PRO A 858 12.23 15.60 8.09
CA PRO A 858 11.95 14.21 7.70
C PRO A 858 13.23 13.39 7.48
N ASP A 859 14.33 14.02 7.03
CA ASP A 859 15.62 13.33 6.83
C ASP A 859 16.25 12.90 8.15
N ALA A 860 15.87 13.54 9.25
CA ALA A 860 16.25 13.10 10.58
C ALA A 860 15.52 11.81 11.00
N ALA A 861 14.58 11.27 10.21
CA ALA A 861 13.84 10.02 10.45
C ALA A 861 13.24 9.92 11.88
N LEU A 862 12.74 11.05 12.40
CA LEU A 862 12.04 11.10 13.67
C LEU A 862 10.60 10.61 13.46
N PRO A 863 10.06 9.77 14.36
CA PRO A 863 8.64 9.43 14.27
C PRO A 863 7.76 10.69 14.47
N PRO A 864 6.52 10.71 13.95
CA PRO A 864 5.68 11.92 13.92
C PRO A 864 5.49 12.59 15.28
N ASP A 865 5.37 11.80 16.35
CA ASP A 865 5.23 12.27 17.73
C ASP A 865 6.46 13.07 18.22
N ARG A 866 7.65 12.66 17.83
CA ARG A 866 8.90 13.36 18.16
C ARG A 866 9.16 14.54 17.24
N ALA A 867 8.73 14.47 15.99
CA ALA A 867 8.87 15.56 15.04
C ALA A 867 8.15 16.83 15.53
N ILE A 868 6.91 16.71 16.02
CA ILE A 868 6.18 17.85 16.60
C ILE A 868 6.84 18.36 17.88
N VAL A 869 7.32 17.47 18.75
CA VAL A 869 8.05 17.87 19.96
C VAL A 869 9.33 18.64 19.60
N ALA A 870 10.08 18.19 18.59
CA ALA A 870 11.28 18.85 18.11
C ALA A 870 10.97 20.24 17.54
N LEU A 871 9.94 20.37 16.69
CA LEU A 871 9.50 21.65 16.10
C LEU A 871 9.11 22.69 17.16
N VAL A 872 8.34 22.27 18.17
CA VAL A 872 7.97 23.14 19.29
C VAL A 872 9.20 23.47 20.14
N THR A 873 10.08 22.49 20.39
CA THR A 873 11.29 22.69 21.19
C THR A 873 12.24 23.71 20.56
N THR A 874 12.42 23.68 19.24
CA THR A 874 13.29 24.64 18.54
C THR A 874 12.64 26.01 18.36
N GLY A 875 11.32 26.13 18.52
CA GLY A 875 10.56 27.35 18.22
C GLY A 875 10.32 27.58 16.72
N LEU A 876 10.67 26.61 15.87
CA LEU A 876 10.45 26.69 14.43
C LEU A 876 8.97 26.54 14.04
N ALA A 877 8.14 25.99 14.93
CA ALA A 877 6.69 26.03 14.77
C ALA A 877 6.13 27.46 14.62
N ALA A 878 6.85 28.46 15.16
CA ALA A 878 6.50 29.88 15.11
C ALA A 878 7.34 30.70 14.12
N ALA A 879 8.15 30.03 13.28
CA ALA A 879 8.94 30.70 12.25
C ALA A 879 8.13 30.84 10.95
N GLY A 880 8.30 31.98 10.28
CA GLY A 880 7.87 32.19 8.90
C GLY A 880 8.88 31.57 7.94
N VAL A 881 8.38 30.92 6.89
CA VAL A 881 9.19 30.37 5.79
C VAL A 881 8.83 31.15 4.55
N ASP A 882 9.79 31.84 3.92
CA ASP A 882 9.50 32.70 2.76
C ASP A 882 9.73 31.98 1.41
N ASN A 883 10.57 30.95 1.38
CA ASN A 883 11.01 30.27 0.16
C ASN A 883 10.30 28.91 -0.05
N TYR A 884 9.09 28.98 -0.60
CA TYR A 884 8.35 27.82 -1.10
C TYR A 884 9.07 27.17 -2.30
N LEU A 885 9.10 25.83 -2.35
CA LEU A 885 9.53 25.03 -3.49
C LEU A 885 8.40 24.08 -3.91
N GLU A 886 8.17 23.91 -5.22
CA GLU A 886 7.18 22.93 -5.72
C GLU A 886 7.44 21.48 -5.26
N THR A 887 8.68 21.16 -4.89
CA THR A 887 9.02 19.86 -4.30
C THR A 887 8.42 19.65 -2.91
N ASP A 888 8.04 20.73 -2.21
CA ASP A 888 7.45 20.69 -0.87
C ASP A 888 6.01 20.13 -0.91
N ASP A 889 5.31 20.23 -2.03
CA ASP A 889 3.94 19.69 -2.19
C ASP A 889 3.90 18.19 -1.92
N ARG A 890 4.94 17.46 -2.33
CA ARG A 890 5.06 16.01 -2.10
C ARG A 890 5.21 15.64 -0.63
N LEU A 891 5.59 16.60 0.23
CA LEU A 891 5.71 16.36 1.66
C LEU A 891 4.35 16.22 2.33
N TRP A 892 3.24 16.67 1.73
CA TRP A 892 1.91 16.46 2.32
C TRP A 892 1.64 14.99 2.60
N ARG A 893 2.09 14.09 1.72
CA ARG A 893 1.92 12.62 1.87
C ARG A 893 2.89 11.98 2.88
N ARG A 894 4.08 12.55 3.06
CA ARG A 894 5.16 11.98 3.91
C ARG A 894 5.19 12.58 5.31
N SER A 895 4.95 13.88 5.39
CA SER A 895 4.98 14.68 6.62
C SER A 895 4.06 15.90 6.46
N PRO A 896 2.72 15.72 6.60
CA PRO A 896 1.73 16.80 6.49
C PRO A 896 2.05 17.99 7.42
N LEU A 897 2.58 17.70 8.61
CA LEU A 897 3.01 18.70 9.58
C LEU A 897 4.08 19.64 9.01
N VAL A 898 5.11 19.10 8.36
CA VAL A 898 6.20 19.87 7.73
C VAL A 898 5.68 20.61 6.50
N ALA A 899 4.89 19.93 5.68
CA ALA A 899 4.32 20.48 4.45
C ALA A 899 3.43 21.70 4.71
N ALA A 900 2.57 21.65 5.75
CA ALA A 900 1.72 22.76 6.14
C ALA A 900 2.53 24.04 6.42
N LEU A 901 3.67 23.93 7.12
CA LEU A 901 4.50 25.08 7.46
C LEU A 901 5.27 25.63 6.25
N LEU A 902 5.73 24.77 5.34
CA LEU A 902 6.51 25.16 4.15
C LEU A 902 5.65 25.75 3.04
N THR A 903 4.43 25.22 2.87
CA THR A 903 3.48 25.69 1.84
C THR A 903 2.68 26.91 2.27
N GLY A 904 2.70 27.27 3.56
CA GLY A 904 2.04 28.44 4.15
C GLY A 904 2.06 29.75 3.32
N PRO A 905 3.16 30.13 2.63
CA PRO A 905 3.21 31.33 1.78
C PRO A 905 2.29 31.29 0.55
N VAL A 906 1.98 30.11 0.03
CA VAL A 906 1.22 29.93 -1.23
C VAL A 906 -0.21 29.44 -1.00
N LEU A 907 -0.62 29.20 0.25
CA LEU A 907 -1.97 28.71 0.58
C LEU A 907 -3.08 29.76 0.36
N THR A 908 -2.74 31.05 0.39
CA THR A 908 -3.73 32.13 0.22
C THR A 908 -4.22 32.20 -1.22
N GLY A 909 -5.54 32.08 -1.42
CA GLY A 909 -6.16 32.25 -2.73
C GLY A 909 -5.81 31.15 -3.75
N LEU A 910 -5.54 29.92 -3.27
CA LEU A 910 -5.32 28.75 -4.12
C LEU A 910 -6.48 28.57 -5.11
N ALA A 911 -6.14 28.35 -6.38
CA ALA A 911 -7.12 27.98 -7.39
C ALA A 911 -7.79 26.65 -7.04
N GLU A 912 -9.09 26.54 -7.30
CA GLU A 912 -9.88 25.32 -7.02
C GLU A 912 -9.32 24.07 -7.73
N ASP A 913 -8.59 24.23 -8.85
CA ASP A 913 -7.98 23.15 -9.62
C ASP A 913 -6.48 22.97 -9.35
N SER A 914 -5.94 23.58 -8.28
CA SER A 914 -4.54 23.46 -7.89
C SER A 914 -4.18 22.05 -7.43
N ASP A 915 -3.06 21.51 -7.92
CA ASP A 915 -2.53 20.22 -7.47
C ASP A 915 -2.23 20.22 -5.96
N LEU A 916 -1.76 21.34 -5.40
CA LEU A 916 -1.50 21.50 -3.96
C LEU A 916 -2.79 21.44 -3.14
N LEU A 917 -3.89 22.04 -3.59
CA LEU A 917 -5.18 21.95 -2.89
C LEU A 917 -5.66 20.49 -2.84
N ALA A 918 -5.50 19.75 -3.93
CA ALA A 918 -5.85 18.33 -3.97
C ALA A 918 -5.00 17.47 -3.00
N GLU A 919 -3.70 17.76 -2.84
CA GLU A 919 -2.86 17.09 -1.84
C GLU A 919 -3.32 17.43 -0.40
N ILE A 920 -3.67 18.68 -0.14
CA ILE A 920 -4.19 19.12 1.17
C ILE A 920 -5.53 18.45 1.49
N GLU A 921 -6.44 18.39 0.52
CA GLU A 921 -7.74 17.73 0.67
C GLU A 921 -7.59 16.23 0.90
N ALA A 922 -6.68 15.57 0.17
CA ALA A 922 -6.40 14.15 0.37
C ALA A 922 -5.93 13.85 1.80
N GLU A 923 -5.05 14.68 2.36
CA GLU A 923 -4.46 14.41 3.69
C GLU A 923 -5.33 14.95 4.84
N CYS A 924 -5.87 16.15 4.70
CA CYS A 924 -6.61 16.86 5.75
C CYS A 924 -8.14 16.79 5.63
N GLY A 925 -8.68 16.36 4.48
CA GLY A 925 -10.12 16.21 4.25
C GLY A 925 -10.83 17.52 3.91
N GLU A 926 -12.15 17.44 3.69
CA GLU A 926 -12.99 18.56 3.24
C GLU A 926 -12.98 19.75 4.23
N SER A 927 -12.72 19.49 5.52
CA SER A 927 -12.55 20.55 6.53
C SER A 927 -11.42 21.53 6.15
N ALA A 928 -10.32 21.05 5.56
CA ALA A 928 -9.23 21.92 5.12
C ALA A 928 -9.64 22.80 3.93
N ALA A 929 -10.38 22.24 2.97
CA ALA A 929 -10.91 23.00 1.83
C ALA A 929 -11.87 24.10 2.26
N ALA A 930 -12.81 23.79 3.17
CA ALA A 930 -13.74 24.77 3.72
C ALA A 930 -13.00 25.91 4.45
N ILE A 931 -11.98 25.58 5.25
CA ILE A 931 -11.14 26.55 5.94
C ILE A 931 -10.42 27.46 4.93
N LEU A 932 -9.75 26.89 3.92
CA LEU A 932 -8.99 27.65 2.92
C LEU A 932 -9.87 28.53 2.03
N ARG A 933 -11.12 28.12 1.79
CA ARG A 933 -12.14 28.92 1.09
C ARG A 933 -12.76 30.03 1.96
N GLY A 934 -12.35 30.15 3.22
CA GLY A 934 -12.85 31.17 4.14
C GLY A 934 -14.23 30.87 4.75
N GLU A 935 -14.77 29.67 4.57
CA GLU A 935 -16.07 29.24 5.11
C GLU A 935 -16.01 28.98 6.63
N GLY A 936 -14.80 28.87 7.17
CA GLY A 936 -14.53 28.51 8.56
C GLY A 936 -14.37 27.00 8.76
N ASP A 937 -13.93 26.60 9.96
CA ASP A 937 -13.87 25.17 10.31
C ASP A 937 -15.28 24.64 10.61
N PRO A 938 -15.73 23.55 9.96
CA PRO A 938 -17.05 22.97 10.19
C PRO A 938 -17.22 22.29 11.56
N HIS A 939 -16.12 21.92 12.24
CA HIS A 939 -16.15 21.22 13.54
C HIS A 939 -15.20 21.86 14.57
N PRO A 940 -15.38 23.14 14.91
CA PRO A 940 -14.44 23.87 15.74
C PRO A 940 -14.34 23.32 17.18
N GLU A 941 -15.40 22.65 17.66
CA GLU A 941 -15.53 22.00 18.96
C GLU A 941 -14.95 20.58 19.04
N ALA A 942 -14.58 19.96 17.91
CA ALA A 942 -14.16 18.56 17.86
C ALA A 942 -12.98 18.27 18.80
N GLY A 943 -13.17 17.50 19.87
CA GLY A 943 -12.14 17.20 20.89
C GLY A 943 -12.16 18.14 22.11
N GLN A 944 -13.20 18.96 22.27
CA GLN A 944 -13.50 19.73 23.49
C GLN A 944 -13.69 18.79 24.70
N PHE A 945 -13.14 19.17 25.85
CA PHE A 945 -13.43 18.51 27.14
C PHE A 945 -14.65 19.15 27.78
N ASP A 946 -15.83 18.71 27.36
CA ASP A 946 -17.14 19.21 27.77
C ASP A 946 -17.72 18.42 28.97
N ARG A 947 -19.03 18.58 29.22
CA ARG A 947 -19.73 17.84 30.28
C ARG A 947 -19.73 16.32 30.03
N PHE A 948 -19.68 15.87 28.78
CA PHE A 948 -19.57 14.45 28.47
C PHE A 948 -18.20 13.92 28.88
N ALA A 949 -17.12 14.66 28.65
CA ALA A 949 -15.78 14.30 29.14
C ALA A 949 -15.73 14.16 30.68
N GLU A 950 -16.43 15.03 31.42
CA GLU A 950 -16.54 14.91 32.89
C GLU A 950 -17.32 13.67 33.35
N LEU A 951 -18.30 13.21 32.57
CA LEU A 951 -19.02 11.96 32.84
C LEU A 951 -18.12 10.74 32.55
N MET A 952 -17.34 10.80 31.47
CA MET A 952 -16.38 9.76 31.11
C MET A 952 -15.25 9.64 32.14
N ASP A 953 -14.83 10.74 32.76
CA ASP A 953 -13.81 10.75 33.83
C ASP A 953 -14.18 9.88 35.04
N ARG A 954 -15.49 9.58 35.21
CA ARG A 954 -16.01 8.76 36.32
C ARG A 954 -16.17 7.27 35.98
N ARG A 955 -15.87 6.88 34.75
CA ARG A 955 -16.02 5.50 34.23
C ARG A 955 -14.78 4.65 34.51
N SER A 956 -14.94 3.33 34.51
CA SER A 956 -13.78 2.42 34.58
C SER A 956 -13.01 2.41 33.26
N PRO A 957 -11.70 2.07 33.24
CA PRO A 957 -10.93 1.95 32.00
C PRO A 957 -11.53 0.97 30.98
N GLU A 958 -12.15 -0.11 31.46
CA GLU A 958 -12.80 -1.13 30.61
C GLU A 958 -14.07 -0.59 29.92
N GLU A 959 -14.90 0.15 30.65
CA GLU A 959 -16.10 0.80 30.09
C GLU A 959 -15.72 1.89 29.08
N LEU A 960 -14.62 2.61 29.34
CA LEU A 960 -14.07 3.60 28.40
C LEU A 960 -13.62 2.91 27.11
N GLU A 961 -12.82 1.85 27.19
CA GLU A 961 -12.34 1.14 26.00
C GLU A 961 -13.49 0.60 25.15
N GLN A 962 -14.55 0.08 25.78
CA GLN A 962 -15.72 -0.42 25.06
C GLN A 962 -16.49 0.68 24.32
N VAL A 963 -16.64 1.87 24.92
CA VAL A 963 -17.25 3.03 24.25
C VAL A 963 -16.40 3.51 23.07
N TRP A 964 -15.07 3.46 23.20
CA TRP A 964 -14.15 3.96 22.19
C TRP A 964 -13.84 2.99 21.06
N SER A 965 -13.95 1.68 21.28
CA SER A 965 -13.77 0.65 20.23
C SER A 965 -14.70 0.86 19.03
N ASN A 966 -15.85 1.53 19.24
CA ASN A 966 -16.80 1.87 18.18
C ASN A 966 -16.57 3.24 17.53
N ALA A 967 -15.68 4.07 18.07
CA ALA A 967 -15.56 5.50 17.69
C ALA A 967 -14.57 5.78 16.56
N GLN A 968 -13.73 4.81 16.16
CA GLN A 968 -12.74 4.95 15.08
C GLN A 968 -12.49 3.63 14.34
N LEU A 969 -13.58 2.99 13.88
CA LEU A 969 -13.46 1.79 13.06
C LEU A 969 -12.77 2.10 11.72
N VAL A 970 -13.02 3.28 11.14
CA VAL A 970 -12.53 3.65 9.81
C VAL A 970 -11.52 4.81 9.90
N PRO A 971 -10.28 4.64 9.41
CA PRO A 971 -9.30 5.72 9.33
C PRO A 971 -9.82 6.90 8.50
N ALA A 972 -9.72 8.13 9.02
CA ALA A 972 -10.23 9.35 8.39
C ALA A 972 -9.12 10.41 8.24
N SER A 973 -9.39 11.46 7.47
CA SER A 973 -8.42 12.53 7.22
C SER A 973 -8.01 13.27 8.50
N LEU A 974 -6.86 13.94 8.46
CA LEU A 974 -6.23 14.54 9.65
C LEU A 974 -7.15 15.53 10.38
N LEU A 975 -7.91 16.34 9.64
CA LEU A 975 -8.84 17.33 10.21
C LEU A 975 -10.29 16.85 10.24
N ASP A 976 -10.55 15.56 10.05
CA ASP A 976 -11.87 15.01 10.30
C ASP A 976 -12.28 15.17 11.78
N ARG A 977 -13.58 15.22 12.05
CA ARG A 977 -14.12 15.40 13.40
C ARG A 977 -13.64 14.29 14.33
N ASP A 978 -13.72 13.03 13.90
CA ASP A 978 -13.47 11.89 14.78
C ASP A 978 -11.96 11.67 15.00
N THR A 979 -11.13 11.96 14.00
CA THR A 979 -9.66 12.02 14.13
C THR A 979 -9.24 13.01 15.23
N ARG A 980 -9.84 14.22 15.22
CA ARG A 980 -9.55 15.26 16.22
C ARG A 980 -10.00 14.87 17.63
N VAL A 981 -11.13 14.16 17.75
CA VAL A 981 -11.64 13.66 19.04
C VAL A 981 -10.71 12.60 19.63
N ALA A 982 -10.22 11.65 18.81
CA ALA A 982 -9.29 10.63 19.30
C ALA A 982 -7.91 11.18 19.64
N ALA A 983 -7.40 12.15 18.87
CA ALA A 983 -6.18 12.86 19.25
C ALA A 983 -6.34 13.54 20.62
N ALA A 984 -7.52 14.10 20.92
CA ALA A 984 -7.83 14.64 22.23
C ALA A 984 -7.99 13.56 23.33
N ARG A 985 -8.34 12.32 22.98
CA ARG A 985 -8.38 11.18 23.92
C ARG A 985 -6.99 10.90 24.50
N GLN A 986 -5.91 10.97 23.72
CA GLN A 986 -4.55 10.80 24.25
C GLN A 986 -4.27 11.78 25.41
N LEU A 987 -4.65 13.04 25.21
CA LEU A 987 -4.54 14.08 26.24
C LEU A 987 -5.48 13.81 27.43
N PHE A 988 -6.67 13.28 27.17
CA PHE A 988 -7.61 12.88 28.21
C PHE A 988 -7.00 11.78 29.09
N ASP A 989 -6.43 10.73 28.51
CA ASP A 989 -5.87 9.60 29.26
C ASP A 989 -4.66 10.01 30.14
N GLU A 990 -3.90 11.02 29.71
CA GLU A 990 -2.76 11.57 30.47
C GLU A 990 -3.15 12.60 31.54
N ARG A 991 -4.41 13.05 31.59
CA ARG A 991 -4.88 14.19 32.41
C ARG A 991 -4.51 14.11 33.90
N HIS A 992 -4.55 12.92 34.48
CA HIS A 992 -4.29 12.68 35.92
C HIS A 992 -2.85 12.25 36.21
N ARG A 993 -2.02 12.07 35.17
CA ARG A 993 -0.59 11.82 35.34
C ARG A 993 0.12 13.09 35.83
N ARG A 994 1.40 12.95 36.19
CA ARG A 994 2.21 14.05 36.75
C ARG A 994 2.23 15.26 35.81
N ASP A 995 2.50 15.02 34.54
CA ASP A 995 2.67 16.08 33.54
C ASP A 995 1.34 16.74 33.17
N GLY A 996 0.26 15.95 33.05
CA GLY A 996 -1.11 16.47 32.87
C GLY A 996 -1.56 17.38 34.02
N ARG A 997 -1.28 16.99 35.27
CA ARG A 997 -1.57 17.83 36.46
C ARG A 997 -0.77 19.14 36.48
N MET A 998 0.51 19.08 36.12
CA MET A 998 1.37 20.27 36.01
C MET A 998 0.82 21.26 34.97
N LEU A 999 0.45 20.79 33.77
CA LEU A 999 -0.12 21.62 32.72
C LEU A 999 -1.48 22.20 33.12
N SER A 1000 -2.33 21.39 33.75
CA SER A 1000 -3.66 21.80 34.20
C SER A 1000 -3.63 23.00 35.17
N ALA A 1001 -2.58 23.10 35.98
CA ALA A 1001 -2.40 24.21 36.92
C ALA A 1001 -2.03 25.55 36.24
N LYS A 1002 -1.60 25.52 34.98
CA LYS A 1002 -1.16 26.71 34.21
C LYS A 1002 -2.06 27.04 33.02
N ALA A 1003 -2.88 26.09 32.57
CA ALA A 1003 -3.71 26.23 31.37
C ALA A 1003 -4.66 27.45 31.42
N ALA A 1004 -5.31 27.71 32.57
CA ALA A 1004 -6.27 28.81 32.70
C ALA A 1004 -5.63 30.19 32.53
N ASP A 1005 -4.44 30.39 33.09
CA ASP A 1005 -3.71 31.66 32.98
C ASP A 1005 -3.22 31.88 31.55
N MET A 1006 -2.65 30.85 30.93
CA MET A 1006 -2.22 30.90 29.53
C MET A 1006 -3.39 31.22 28.58
N LEU A 1007 -4.54 30.57 28.76
CA LEU A 1007 -5.73 30.84 27.94
C LEU A 1007 -6.23 32.28 28.08
N ARG A 1008 -6.13 32.86 29.28
CA ARG A 1008 -6.51 34.26 29.51
C ARG A 1008 -5.65 35.21 28.67
N GLU A 1009 -4.35 34.94 28.60
CA GLU A 1009 -3.40 35.72 27.80
C GLU A 1009 -3.55 35.48 26.31
N ALA A 1010 -3.77 34.23 25.89
CA ALA A 1010 -4.07 33.90 24.49
C ALA A 1010 -5.36 34.58 24.00
N MET A 1011 -6.39 34.68 24.85
CA MET A 1011 -7.61 35.41 24.52
C MET A 1011 -7.43 36.93 24.44
N ALA A 1012 -6.33 37.49 24.96
CA ALA A 1012 -6.04 38.91 24.85
C ALA A 1012 -5.57 39.32 23.43
N ILE A 1013 -5.33 38.34 22.52
CA ILE A 1013 -5.06 38.55 21.08
C ILE A 1013 -6.20 39.30 20.36
N ARG A 1014 -7.37 39.43 20.99
CA ARG A 1014 -8.59 40.16 20.58
C ARG A 1014 -8.39 41.60 20.03
N VAL A 1015 -7.21 42.20 20.18
CA VAL A 1015 -6.92 43.61 19.81
C VAL A 1015 -6.07 43.74 18.53
N THR A 1016 -5.99 42.70 17.69
CA THR A 1016 -5.04 42.62 16.57
C THR A 1016 -5.70 42.39 15.19
N GLU A 1017 -4.90 42.46 14.12
CA GLU A 1017 -5.30 42.15 12.73
C GLU A 1017 -5.85 40.72 12.52
N TYR A 1018 -5.66 39.84 13.52
CA TYR A 1018 -6.14 38.45 13.51
C TYR A 1018 -7.45 38.23 14.29
N ARG A 1019 -8.28 39.28 14.44
CA ARG A 1019 -9.57 39.22 15.15
C ARG A 1019 -10.48 38.11 14.63
N GLY A 1020 -11.09 37.34 15.53
CA GLY A 1020 -11.98 36.22 15.25
C GLY A 1020 -11.30 34.84 15.31
N LEU A 1021 -9.97 34.75 15.41
CA LEU A 1021 -9.31 33.47 15.70
C LEU A 1021 -9.61 32.97 17.11
N GLU A 1022 -9.93 33.89 18.04
CA GLU A 1022 -10.32 33.56 19.41
C GLU A 1022 -11.54 32.64 19.49
N GLN A 1023 -12.42 32.66 18.47
CA GLN A 1023 -13.61 31.80 18.44
C GLN A 1023 -13.24 30.30 18.40
N TYR A 1024 -12.10 29.95 17.79
CA TYR A 1024 -11.61 28.58 17.72
C TYR A 1024 -10.99 28.10 19.03
N ILE A 1025 -10.47 29.04 19.83
CA ILE A 1025 -10.05 28.77 21.22
C ILE A 1025 -11.29 28.61 22.11
N GLU A 1026 -12.28 29.50 21.96
CA GLU A 1026 -13.54 29.46 22.70
C GLU A 1026 -14.32 28.17 22.46
N ALA A 1027 -14.38 27.68 21.22
CA ALA A 1027 -15.05 26.43 20.86
C ALA A 1027 -14.44 25.20 21.58
N ARG A 1028 -13.16 25.25 21.97
CA ARG A 1028 -12.50 24.18 22.74
C ARG A 1028 -12.58 24.36 24.26
N CYS A 1029 -13.06 25.50 24.75
CA CYS A 1029 -13.18 25.76 26.18
C CYS A 1029 -14.44 25.09 26.75
N HIS A 1030 -14.37 24.54 27.96
CA HIS A 1030 -15.57 24.03 28.62
C HIS A 1030 -16.55 25.19 28.91
N PRO A 1031 -17.87 25.03 28.66
CA PRO A 1031 -18.83 26.14 28.73
C PRO A 1031 -18.95 26.82 30.09
N GLN A 1032 -18.70 26.08 31.17
CA GLN A 1032 -18.94 26.53 32.55
C GLN A 1032 -17.68 26.56 33.44
N ARG A 1033 -16.54 26.08 32.94
CA ARG A 1033 -15.32 25.84 33.73
C ARG A 1033 -14.12 26.11 32.85
N ARG A 1034 -13.12 26.85 33.35
CA ARG A 1034 -11.93 27.23 32.56
C ARG A 1034 -10.61 26.89 33.24
N ASP A 1035 -10.68 26.12 34.32
CA ASP A 1035 -9.58 25.75 35.19
C ASP A 1035 -9.44 24.23 35.32
N GLY A 1036 -8.19 23.77 35.47
CA GLY A 1036 -7.86 22.35 35.56
C GLY A 1036 -7.76 21.67 34.21
N TRP A 1037 -7.95 20.34 34.21
CA TRP A 1037 -7.65 19.49 33.05
C TRP A 1037 -8.58 19.73 31.86
N VAL A 1038 -9.80 20.24 32.08
CA VAL A 1038 -10.77 20.57 31.01
C VAL A 1038 -10.26 21.66 30.05
N SER A 1039 -9.26 22.44 30.46
CA SER A 1039 -8.64 23.50 29.65
C SER A 1039 -7.48 23.02 28.79
N LEU A 1040 -7.01 21.78 28.94
CA LEU A 1040 -5.82 21.28 28.24
C LEU A 1040 -6.02 21.23 26.71
N SER A 1041 -7.21 20.82 26.23
CA SER A 1041 -7.50 20.81 24.79
C SER A 1041 -7.48 22.22 24.20
N ALA A 1042 -8.10 23.20 24.87
CA ALA A 1042 -8.08 24.59 24.42
C ALA A 1042 -6.66 25.20 24.44
N MET A 1043 -5.84 24.78 25.40
CA MET A 1043 -4.44 25.21 25.51
C MET A 1043 -3.62 24.83 24.27
N SER A 1044 -3.85 23.63 23.71
CA SER A 1044 -3.18 23.15 22.50
C SER A 1044 -3.42 24.07 21.30
N ILE A 1045 -4.68 24.29 20.92
CA ILE A 1045 -5.04 25.17 19.79
C ILE A 1045 -4.62 26.63 20.03
N ALA A 1046 -4.66 27.11 21.28
CA ALA A 1046 -4.20 28.45 21.61
C ALA A 1046 -2.70 28.63 21.35
N CYS A 1047 -1.87 27.67 21.75
CA CYS A 1047 -0.43 27.68 21.45
C CYS A 1047 -0.17 27.65 19.95
N ALA A 1048 -0.87 26.79 19.21
CA ALA A 1048 -0.73 26.68 17.76
C ALA A 1048 -1.07 28.01 17.04
N LEU A 1049 -2.19 28.65 17.39
CA LEU A 1049 -2.57 29.95 16.83
C LEU A 1049 -1.56 31.05 17.17
N ILE A 1050 -1.10 31.12 18.43
CA ILE A 1050 -0.04 32.06 18.84
C ILE A 1050 1.21 31.87 17.98
N ALA A 1051 1.66 30.63 17.80
CA ALA A 1051 2.84 30.31 17.02
C ALA A 1051 2.70 30.73 15.55
N ARG A 1052 1.56 30.42 14.91
CA ARG A 1052 1.38 30.74 13.49
C ARG A 1052 1.11 32.23 13.24
N VAL A 1053 0.50 32.95 14.20
CA VAL A 1053 0.42 34.42 14.17
C VAL A 1053 1.80 35.05 14.38
N ALA A 1054 2.63 34.49 15.26
CA ALA A 1054 4.02 34.93 15.45
C ALA A 1054 4.86 34.75 14.17
N ALA A 1055 4.61 33.66 13.42
CA ALA A 1055 5.25 33.37 12.13
C ALA A 1055 4.92 34.41 11.05
N ARG A 1056 3.78 35.10 11.15
CA ARG A 1056 3.39 36.23 10.28
C ARG A 1056 3.93 37.59 10.74
N GLY A 1057 4.82 37.60 11.73
CA GLY A 1057 5.55 38.80 12.15
C GLY A 1057 4.96 39.55 13.36
N HIS A 1058 3.92 39.02 14.00
CA HIS A 1058 3.27 39.71 15.12
C HIS A 1058 4.10 39.65 16.42
N GLU A 1059 4.67 40.79 16.85
CA GLU A 1059 5.59 40.88 18.00
C GLU A 1059 5.01 40.35 19.32
N GLY A 1060 3.76 40.69 19.65
CA GLY A 1060 3.10 40.22 20.88
C GLY A 1060 3.00 38.70 20.95
N CYS A 1061 2.58 38.05 19.86
CA CYS A 1061 2.54 36.59 19.76
C CYS A 1061 3.94 35.97 19.76
N GLN A 1062 4.97 36.63 19.20
CA GLN A 1062 6.35 36.15 19.32
C GLN A 1062 6.85 36.17 20.77
N HIS A 1063 6.39 37.13 21.59
CA HIS A 1063 6.68 37.16 23.02
C HIS A 1063 5.96 36.03 23.77
N LEU A 1064 4.64 35.90 23.57
CA LEU A 1064 3.82 34.85 24.19
C LEU A 1064 4.29 33.44 23.80
N GLU A 1065 4.69 33.24 22.54
CA GLU A 1065 5.24 31.96 22.10
C GLU A 1065 6.51 31.61 22.89
N ARG A 1066 7.46 32.54 23.02
CA ARG A 1066 8.69 32.32 23.79
C ARG A 1066 8.42 32.02 25.25
N GLU A 1067 7.44 32.69 25.85
CA GLU A 1067 7.02 32.49 27.24
C GLU A 1067 6.37 31.11 27.45
N PHE A 1068 5.45 30.72 26.57
CA PHE A 1068 4.67 29.49 26.71
C PHE A 1068 5.28 28.26 26.05
N ARG A 1069 6.34 28.40 25.25
CA ARG A 1069 7.03 27.28 24.59
C ARG A 1069 7.37 26.11 25.53
N PRO A 1070 7.86 26.32 26.77
CA PRO A 1070 8.12 25.21 27.69
C PRO A 1070 6.86 24.42 28.07
N LEU A 1071 5.73 25.11 28.24
CA LEU A 1071 4.44 24.47 28.53
C LEU A 1071 3.90 23.76 27.29
N TRP A 1072 3.99 24.38 26.11
CA TRP A 1072 3.57 23.76 24.86
C TRP A 1072 4.41 22.52 24.53
N ARG A 1073 5.71 22.56 24.79
CA ARG A 1073 6.62 21.40 24.69
C ARG A 1073 6.23 20.26 25.63
N ALA A 1074 5.77 20.56 26.84
CA ALA A 1074 5.30 19.53 27.76
C ALA A 1074 3.96 18.93 27.28
N LEU A 1075 3.06 19.76 26.75
CA LEU A 1075 1.80 19.32 26.16
C LEU A 1075 2.05 18.42 24.93
N SER A 1076 2.96 18.79 24.03
CA SER A 1076 3.26 18.00 22.83
C SER A 1076 3.89 16.64 23.12
N LYS A 1077 4.48 16.43 24.30
CA LYS A 1077 4.98 15.12 24.74
C LYS A 1077 3.88 14.16 25.19
N ILE A 1078 2.78 14.68 25.75
CA ILE A 1078 1.67 13.86 26.25
C ILE A 1078 0.52 13.74 25.24
N ALA A 1079 0.42 14.69 24.30
CA ALA A 1079 -0.58 14.70 23.24
C ALA A 1079 0.02 15.21 21.91
N PRO A 1080 0.99 14.47 21.35
CA PRO A 1080 1.69 14.86 20.12
C PRO A 1080 0.75 15.01 18.93
N GLU A 1081 -0.16 14.05 18.73
CA GLU A 1081 -1.10 14.06 17.60
C GLU A 1081 -2.01 15.29 17.65
N LEU A 1082 -2.64 15.56 18.80
CA LEU A 1082 -3.49 16.75 18.96
C LEU A 1082 -2.72 18.04 18.68
N THR A 1083 -1.48 18.12 19.15
CA THR A 1083 -0.62 19.29 18.93
C THR A 1083 -0.28 19.48 17.45
N ALA A 1084 0.02 18.39 16.73
CA ALA A 1084 0.32 18.44 15.31
C ALA A 1084 -0.90 18.84 14.49
N LEU A 1085 -2.07 18.26 14.78
CA LEU A 1085 -3.34 18.61 14.13
C LEU A 1085 -3.71 20.07 14.37
N ASP A 1086 -3.61 20.56 15.60
CA ASP A 1086 -3.90 21.95 15.93
C ASP A 1086 -2.91 22.92 15.24
N LEU A 1087 -1.64 22.53 15.05
CA LEU A 1087 -0.65 23.34 14.35
C LEU A 1087 -0.93 23.44 12.84
N ILE A 1088 -1.27 22.32 12.19
CA ILE A 1088 -1.69 22.29 10.78
C ILE A 1088 -2.96 23.16 10.62
N ARG A 1089 -3.96 22.91 11.47
CA ARG A 1089 -5.21 23.66 11.48
C ARG A 1089 -5.00 25.16 11.68
N ALA A 1090 -4.12 25.57 12.59
CA ALA A 1090 -3.81 26.97 12.81
C ALA A 1090 -3.20 27.64 11.56
N GLU A 1091 -2.35 26.94 10.82
CA GLU A 1091 -1.80 27.49 9.56
C GLU A 1091 -2.88 27.67 8.50
N LEU A 1092 -3.75 26.67 8.30
CA LEU A 1092 -4.86 26.76 7.35
C LEU A 1092 -5.84 27.89 7.73
N LEU A 1093 -6.18 28.02 9.02
CA LEU A 1093 -7.08 29.07 9.53
C LEU A 1093 -6.53 30.48 9.28
N ILE A 1094 -5.21 30.66 9.33
CA ILE A 1094 -4.57 31.94 9.02
C ILE A 1094 -4.54 32.19 7.52
N ALA A 1095 -4.21 31.18 6.71
CA ALA A 1095 -4.18 31.29 5.25
C ALA A 1095 -5.55 31.61 4.65
N GLY A 1096 -6.60 30.91 5.08
CA GLY A 1096 -7.98 31.09 4.58
C GLY A 1096 -8.65 32.42 4.96
N ARG A 1097 -7.99 33.26 5.76
CA ARG A 1097 -8.48 34.59 6.17
C ARG A 1097 -8.03 35.73 5.28
N VAL A 1098 -6.99 35.52 4.47
CA VAL A 1098 -6.38 36.57 3.63
C VAL A 1098 -7.08 36.65 2.26
N ALA A 1099 -8.14 35.88 2.04
CA ALA A 1099 -9.01 35.90 0.85
C ALA A 1099 -10.23 36.82 1.03
#